data_AF-A0A917FSQ8-F1
#
_entry.id   AF-A0A917FSQ8-F1
#
_cell.length_a   1.000
_cell.length_b   1.000
_cell.length_c   1.000
_cell.angle_alpha   90.00
_cell.angle_beta   90.00
_cell.angle_gamma   90.00
#
_symmetry.space_group_name_H-M   'P 1'
#
loop_
_entity.id
_entity.type
_entity.pdbx_description
1 polymer ?
#
loop_
_entity_poly.entity_id
_entity_poly.type
_entity_poly.pdbx_seq_one_letter_code
_entity_poly.pdbx_strand_id
1 'polypeptide(L)'
;MKLFTMQRGVALTLTAILAVTPVFPAYGTLHAAGHTAIYQTIDKAANSDNIPGVIVTVKKGDASWSYASGEGNIERNHKVDADSAFRIGSTTKTFVAAVALQLAGEKKLSLDDTVEKWLPGLVQGNGHDGNKVKIRQLLNQTSGLPDYLTPELRTKLLTNPGGNYTAEQLVAMGLEQKPVTGWAYSNTNYTIMGLIIQKATGETYAEQIKKRIIEPLQLKETFLPGNSMDIPKKNARGYLDTGNKLVDFTMFNPSFANSGGEMISTGEDMTTFFRALLGGKLLTPEMKKEMLTSTNDSPLGQYGLGIHQTKLPDGTTVWGHGGGIPGFTNFAGGTEDGQHVISININVLGDAARHIDNIIESEFTKEPKKELNEKEKKIKHREDVKRVMDEVITNKRVPSVIAGGLQDGERWSYATGTASYEVPHSVEPDFSFRIGSITKTFTASVILQLAEEKQLSLDDSVEKWLPGVIKGNGYDGNNIKIRQLLNHTSGLASYTDPDMRDIILPHNPFRYYSVDDLIGLALAKPPVYAPGKDWNYSNVNTILAGKIIQKVTGDTYAEQIRKRFIEPLGLTETFVMENSSHIPGKHATGYNMDRSGHLYDLTEMNQSWANAAGDMVSNVKDLTTFFSALLGGKLLNQEMMDQMLTTVDSPLGKVGLGIFEGRTPDGQSYWGHAGGTFGFETRAFGPLGGKHILVTAINSVGPDAIEAHNKLLNKEFNR
;
A
#
# COMPACT_ATOMS: atom_id res chain seq x y z
N MET A 1 22.17 55.13 37.77
CA MET A 1 22.30 54.61 39.17
C MET A 1 21.62 53.24 39.19
N LYS A 2 22.25 52.07 39.32
CA LYS A 2 23.57 51.64 39.78
C LYS A 2 24.26 50.75 38.72
N LEU A 3 25.58 50.65 38.84
CA LEU A 3 26.58 50.06 37.94
C LEU A 3 27.08 48.68 38.43
N PHE A 4 27.49 47.83 37.47
CA PHE A 4 28.60 46.85 37.44
C PHE A 4 28.49 45.54 38.28
N THR A 5 28.88 44.35 37.78
CA THR A 5 30.26 43.99 37.40
C THR A 5 30.33 42.81 36.40
N MET A 6 31.37 42.81 35.54
CA MET A 6 31.78 41.76 34.60
C MET A 6 32.22 40.44 35.27
N GLN A 7 32.08 39.32 34.54
CA GLN A 7 33.17 38.33 34.45
C GLN A 7 33.23 37.69 33.06
N ARG A 8 34.45 37.69 32.49
CA ARG A 8 34.85 37.02 31.24
C ARG A 8 35.02 35.51 31.51
N GLY A 9 34.68 34.67 30.54
CA GLY A 9 35.13 33.28 30.56
C GLY A 9 34.59 32.41 29.43
N VAL A 10 35.48 32.08 28.50
CA VAL A 10 35.44 30.95 27.56
C VAL A 10 34.60 31.13 26.28
N ALA A 11 35.34 31.37 25.19
CA ALA A 11 34.87 31.20 23.83
C ALA A 11 34.68 29.71 23.53
N LEU A 12 33.46 29.35 23.14
CA LEU A 12 33.16 28.15 22.35
C LEU A 12 32.42 28.65 21.10
N THR A 13 33.15 28.73 20.00
CA THR A 13 32.62 28.97 18.67
C THR A 13 31.68 27.82 18.28
N LEU A 14 30.37 28.06 18.39
CA LEU A 14 29.34 27.21 17.77
C LEU A 14 28.83 27.93 16.52
N THR A 15 29.51 27.73 15.40
CA THR A 15 29.00 28.10 14.07
C THR A 15 27.99 27.03 13.65
N ALA A 16 26.74 27.18 14.08
CA ALA A 16 25.63 26.38 13.55
C ALA A 16 25.12 27.05 12.26
N ILE A 17 25.63 26.58 11.12
CA ILE A 17 25.03 26.86 9.81
C ILE A 17 23.74 26.04 9.73
N LEU A 18 22.60 26.72 9.81
CA LEU A 18 21.28 26.20 9.41
C LEU A 18 21.26 26.04 7.89
N ALA A 19 21.76 24.91 7.40
CA ALA A 19 21.41 24.39 6.09
C ALA A 19 20.19 23.50 6.26
N VAL A 20 19.00 24.03 5.99
CA VAL A 20 17.79 23.23 5.84
C VAL A 20 17.89 22.50 4.50
N THR A 21 18.55 21.35 4.49
CA THR A 21 18.41 20.35 3.43
C THR A 21 17.05 19.68 3.62
N PRO A 22 16.16 19.62 2.60
CA PRO A 22 15.08 18.66 2.63
C PRO A 22 15.70 17.28 2.49
N VAL A 23 15.95 16.64 3.63
CA VAL A 23 16.16 15.20 3.72
C VAL A 23 14.83 14.60 3.28
N PHE A 24 14.75 14.06 2.06
CA PHE A 24 13.72 13.08 1.76
C PHE A 24 14.08 11.84 2.59
N PRO A 25 13.28 11.46 3.60
CA PRO A 25 13.48 10.18 4.24
C PRO A 25 13.19 9.11 3.19
N ALA A 26 14.20 8.29 2.90
CA ALA A 26 14.00 6.99 2.32
C ALA A 26 13.18 6.16 3.32
N TYR A 27 11.86 6.26 3.24
CA TYR A 27 10.97 5.27 3.85
C TYR A 27 10.97 4.03 2.96
N GLY A 28 12.00 3.22 3.15
CA GLY A 28 11.84 1.79 3.02
C GLY A 28 10.92 1.31 4.15
N THR A 29 9.73 0.87 3.79
CA THR A 29 9.08 -0.23 4.48
C THR A 29 8.70 -1.27 3.44
N LEU A 30 9.66 -2.19 3.23
CA LEU A 30 9.38 -3.61 3.04
C LEU A 30 8.18 -3.96 3.95
N HIS A 31 7.04 -4.41 3.41
CA HIS A 31 6.01 -5.24 4.11
C HIS A 31 4.79 -5.64 3.23
N ALA A 32 4.75 -5.37 1.92
CA ALA A 32 3.52 -5.60 1.14
C ALA A 32 3.41 -6.96 0.40
N ALA A 33 4.51 -7.71 0.20
CA ALA A 33 4.47 -8.89 -0.68
C ALA A 33 3.66 -10.09 -0.15
N GLY A 34 3.34 -10.12 1.15
CA GLY A 34 2.66 -11.25 1.79
C GLY A 34 1.15 -11.14 1.98
N HIS A 35 0.55 -9.96 1.79
CA HIS A 35 -0.85 -9.67 2.20
C HIS A 35 -1.82 -9.41 1.04
N THR A 36 -1.40 -9.63 -0.21
CA THR A 36 -2.18 -9.23 -1.40
C THR A 36 -3.56 -9.87 -1.48
N ALA A 37 -3.69 -11.17 -1.16
CA ALA A 37 -4.98 -11.88 -1.26
C ALA A 37 -6.00 -11.40 -0.22
N ILE A 38 -5.57 -11.15 1.02
CA ILE A 38 -6.47 -10.66 2.06
C ILE A 38 -6.87 -9.20 1.82
N TYR A 39 -5.98 -8.34 1.34
CA TYR A 39 -6.35 -6.96 0.98
C TYR A 39 -7.41 -6.92 -0.11
N GLN A 40 -7.29 -7.78 -1.14
CA GLN A 40 -8.34 -7.92 -2.16
C GLN A 40 -9.68 -8.37 -1.58
N THR A 41 -9.65 -9.31 -0.63
CA THR A 41 -10.87 -9.78 0.05
C THR A 41 -11.52 -8.66 0.86
N ILE A 42 -10.71 -7.83 1.53
CA ILE A 42 -11.18 -6.66 2.30
C ILE A 42 -11.76 -5.60 1.37
N ASP A 43 -11.08 -5.26 0.28
CA ASP A 43 -11.57 -4.29 -0.71
C ASP A 43 -12.84 -4.78 -1.39
N LYS A 44 -12.95 -6.08 -1.69
CA LYS A 44 -14.17 -6.67 -2.23
C LYS A 44 -15.34 -6.56 -1.25
N ALA A 45 -15.08 -6.76 0.05
CA ALA A 45 -16.09 -6.55 1.07
C ALA A 45 -16.53 -5.08 1.13
N ALA A 46 -15.59 -4.13 1.16
CA ALA A 46 -15.89 -2.70 1.18
C ALA A 46 -16.57 -2.16 -0.11
N ASN A 47 -16.42 -2.85 -1.24
CA ASN A 47 -17.08 -2.51 -2.50
C ASN A 47 -18.42 -3.24 -2.70
N SER A 48 -18.87 -4.04 -1.73
CA SER A 48 -20.16 -4.72 -1.81
C SER A 48 -21.29 -3.76 -1.42
N ASP A 49 -22.47 -3.97 -2.00
CA ASP A 49 -23.65 -3.15 -1.70
C ASP A 49 -23.92 -3.12 -0.19
N ASN A 50 -24.26 -1.93 0.33
CA ASN A 50 -24.57 -1.68 1.74
C ASN A 50 -23.44 -1.99 2.73
N ILE A 51 -22.20 -2.20 2.29
CA ILE A 51 -21.02 -2.26 3.16
C ILE A 51 -20.28 -0.91 3.08
N PRO A 52 -20.39 -0.03 4.09
CA PRO A 52 -19.76 1.28 4.02
C PRO A 52 -18.24 1.19 4.13
N GLY A 53 -17.73 0.48 5.14
CA GLY A 53 -16.31 0.38 5.44
C GLY A 53 -15.95 -0.85 6.26
N VAL A 54 -14.71 -1.30 6.06
CA VAL A 54 -14.13 -2.50 6.68
C VAL A 54 -12.77 -2.14 7.29
N ILE A 55 -12.52 -2.59 8.51
CA ILE A 55 -11.24 -2.48 9.22
C ILE A 55 -10.77 -3.89 9.56
N VAL A 56 -9.52 -4.21 9.24
CA VAL A 56 -8.89 -5.48 9.63
C VAL A 56 -7.54 -5.21 10.26
N THR A 57 -7.27 -5.84 11.40
CA THR A 57 -5.98 -5.87 12.07
C THR A 57 -5.55 -7.31 12.27
N VAL A 58 -4.32 -7.65 11.90
CA VAL A 58 -3.74 -8.98 12.08
C VAL A 58 -2.45 -8.89 12.88
N LYS A 59 -2.23 -9.89 13.72
CA LYS A 59 -0.99 -10.08 14.47
C LYS A 59 -0.54 -11.54 14.32
N LYS A 60 0.61 -11.76 13.67
CA LYS A 60 1.17 -13.09 13.39
C LYS A 60 2.63 -13.17 13.83
N GLY A 61 2.89 -13.91 14.92
CA GLY A 61 4.17 -13.84 15.62
C GLY A 61 4.47 -12.39 16.02
N ASP A 62 5.65 -11.89 15.67
CA ASP A 62 6.06 -10.51 15.92
C ASP A 62 5.56 -9.51 14.85
N ALA A 63 5.04 -10.00 13.73
CA ALA A 63 4.50 -9.16 12.67
C ALA A 63 3.08 -8.69 13.00
N SER A 64 2.77 -7.44 12.63
CA SER A 64 1.44 -6.87 12.75
C SER A 64 1.16 -5.88 11.62
N TRP A 65 -0.08 -5.84 11.16
CA TRP A 65 -0.54 -4.85 10.20
C TRP A 65 -2.02 -4.54 10.44
N SER A 66 -2.45 -3.36 10.01
CA SER A 66 -3.85 -2.98 9.93
C SER A 66 -4.15 -2.40 8.55
N TYR A 67 -5.31 -2.73 8.00
CA TYR A 67 -5.78 -2.25 6.72
C TYR A 67 -7.25 -1.87 6.83
N ALA A 68 -7.66 -0.81 6.13
CA ALA A 68 -9.05 -0.39 6.09
C ALA A 68 -9.43 0.04 4.68
N SER A 69 -10.67 -0.24 4.31
CA SER A 69 -11.22 0.05 2.98
C SER A 69 -12.66 0.52 3.10
N GLY A 70 -13.08 1.38 2.17
CA GLY A 70 -14.39 2.03 2.21
C GLY A 70 -14.42 3.30 3.07
N GLU A 71 -15.58 3.60 3.64
CA GLU A 71 -15.93 4.86 4.28
C GLU A 71 -16.29 4.69 5.76
N GLY A 72 -15.64 5.52 6.59
CA GLY A 72 -15.97 5.65 8.01
C GLY A 72 -17.08 6.67 8.25
N ASN A 73 -17.36 7.53 7.26
CA ASN A 73 -18.50 8.44 7.26
C ASN A 73 -19.01 8.65 5.83
N ILE A 74 -20.16 8.07 5.49
CA ILE A 74 -20.76 8.14 4.15
C ILE A 74 -21.31 9.53 3.82
N GLU A 75 -21.78 10.28 4.81
CA GLU A 75 -22.32 11.62 4.60
C GLU A 75 -21.23 12.64 4.24
N ARG A 76 -19.99 12.37 4.66
CA ARG A 76 -18.82 13.24 4.45
C ARG A 76 -17.82 12.68 3.44
N ASN A 77 -18.10 11.54 2.82
CA ASN A 77 -17.16 10.79 1.98
C ASN A 77 -15.79 10.61 2.67
N HIS A 78 -15.79 10.39 3.99
CA HIS A 78 -14.56 10.21 4.76
C HIS A 78 -14.18 8.74 4.77
N LYS A 79 -12.95 8.43 4.36
CA LYS A 79 -12.41 7.08 4.43
C LYS A 79 -12.33 6.59 5.87
N VAL A 80 -12.52 5.28 6.05
CA VAL A 80 -12.39 4.67 7.37
C VAL A 80 -10.90 4.58 7.75
N ASP A 81 -10.54 5.02 8.95
CA ASP A 81 -9.17 4.87 9.46
C ASP A 81 -8.98 3.48 10.06
N ALA A 82 -7.84 2.85 9.80
CA ALA A 82 -7.54 1.48 10.27
C ALA A 82 -7.41 1.35 11.80
N ASP A 83 -7.24 2.45 12.51
CA ASP A 83 -7.20 2.54 13.97
C ASP A 83 -8.45 3.21 14.56
N SER A 84 -9.55 3.26 13.81
CA SER A 84 -10.84 3.75 14.31
C SER A 84 -11.38 2.84 15.42
N ALA A 85 -11.92 3.45 16.48
CA ALA A 85 -12.69 2.73 17.48
C ALA A 85 -14.07 2.32 16.94
N PHE A 86 -14.58 1.18 17.41
CA PHE A 86 -15.90 0.65 17.07
C PHE A 86 -16.52 -0.11 18.24
N ARG A 87 -17.84 -0.26 18.24
CA ARG A 87 -18.56 -1.06 19.23
C ARG A 87 -18.35 -2.54 18.93
N ILE A 88 -17.86 -3.31 19.90
CA ILE A 88 -17.52 -4.72 19.67
C ILE A 88 -18.71 -5.67 19.86
N GLY A 89 -19.84 -5.15 20.36
CA GLY A 89 -21.05 -5.96 20.54
C GLY A 89 -20.77 -7.22 21.35
N SER A 90 -21.36 -8.34 20.93
CA SER A 90 -21.26 -9.64 21.60
C SER A 90 -19.85 -10.17 21.86
N THR A 91 -18.80 -9.65 21.23
CA THR A 91 -17.42 -10.00 21.58
C THR A 91 -17.07 -9.62 23.03
N THR A 92 -17.84 -8.71 23.65
CA THR A 92 -17.84 -8.42 25.10
C THR A 92 -17.97 -9.69 25.96
N LYS A 93 -18.75 -10.68 25.50
CA LYS A 93 -18.96 -11.95 26.22
C LYS A 93 -17.65 -12.68 26.50
N THR A 94 -16.68 -12.61 25.59
CA THR A 94 -15.38 -13.25 25.78
C THR A 94 -14.57 -12.60 26.91
N PHE A 95 -14.68 -11.28 27.11
CA PHE A 95 -14.07 -10.60 28.26
C PHE A 95 -14.72 -11.01 29.59
N VAL A 96 -16.06 -11.07 29.61
CA VAL A 96 -16.82 -11.50 30.79
C VAL A 96 -16.52 -12.97 31.13
N ALA A 97 -16.44 -13.85 30.14
CA ALA A 97 -16.08 -15.24 30.32
C ALA A 97 -14.64 -15.40 30.84
N ALA A 98 -13.69 -14.61 30.32
CA ALA A 98 -12.32 -14.60 30.82
C ALA A 98 -12.26 -14.22 32.32
N VAL A 99 -13.01 -13.19 32.75
CA VAL A 99 -13.10 -12.82 34.18
C VAL A 99 -13.74 -13.96 34.99
N ALA A 100 -14.85 -14.53 34.53
CA ALA A 100 -15.50 -15.65 35.23
C ALA A 100 -14.56 -16.85 35.42
N LEU A 101 -13.77 -17.17 34.39
CA LEU A 101 -12.79 -18.25 34.39
C LEU A 101 -11.58 -17.94 35.27
N GLN A 102 -11.11 -16.68 35.32
CA GLN A 102 -10.10 -16.26 36.28
C GLN A 102 -10.61 -16.44 37.72
N LEU A 103 -11.84 -16.03 38.01
CA LEU A 103 -12.46 -16.22 39.33
C LEU A 103 -12.63 -17.70 39.68
N ALA A 104 -12.96 -18.54 38.69
CA ALA A 104 -13.02 -19.99 38.87
C ALA A 104 -11.65 -20.60 39.18
N GLY A 105 -10.60 -20.20 38.45
CA GLY A 105 -9.22 -20.60 38.73
C GLY A 105 -8.72 -20.12 40.10
N GLU A 106 -9.16 -18.94 40.54
CA GLU A 106 -8.93 -18.40 41.89
C GLU A 106 -9.79 -19.06 42.98
N LYS A 107 -10.68 -20.00 42.61
CA LYS A 107 -11.64 -20.66 43.49
C LYS A 107 -12.60 -19.69 44.21
N LYS A 108 -12.81 -18.49 43.64
CA LYS A 108 -13.79 -17.51 44.14
C LYS A 108 -15.21 -17.86 43.70
N LEU A 109 -15.35 -18.62 42.62
CA LEU A 109 -16.59 -19.27 42.21
C LEU A 109 -16.28 -20.66 41.63
N SER A 110 -17.31 -21.49 41.44
CA SER A 110 -17.20 -22.73 40.67
C SER A 110 -18.03 -22.64 39.40
N LEU A 111 -17.54 -23.20 38.29
CA LEU A 111 -18.33 -23.33 37.05
C LEU A 111 -19.59 -24.20 37.25
N ASP A 112 -19.60 -25.06 38.27
CA ASP A 112 -20.74 -25.90 38.65
C ASP A 112 -21.66 -25.26 39.69
N ASP A 113 -21.34 -24.05 40.17
CA ASP A 113 -22.26 -23.32 41.03
C ASP A 113 -23.55 -22.99 40.29
N THR A 114 -24.66 -23.05 41.02
CA THR A 114 -25.98 -22.67 40.51
C THR A 114 -26.16 -21.16 40.55
N VAL A 115 -27.05 -20.63 39.70
CA VAL A 115 -27.43 -19.21 39.75
C VAL A 115 -28.03 -18.86 41.10
N GLU A 116 -28.88 -19.73 41.65
CA GLU A 116 -29.54 -19.50 42.95
C GLU A 116 -28.53 -19.33 44.10
N LYS A 117 -27.38 -20.02 44.06
CA LYS A 117 -26.32 -19.85 45.07
C LYS A 117 -25.83 -18.40 45.16
N TRP A 118 -25.68 -17.74 44.02
CA TRP A 118 -25.11 -16.40 43.93
C TRP A 118 -26.19 -15.31 43.95
N LEU A 119 -27.32 -15.55 43.29
CA LEU A 119 -28.40 -14.59 43.11
C LEU A 119 -29.74 -15.22 43.53
N PRO A 120 -29.96 -15.44 44.85
CA PRO A 120 -31.18 -16.10 45.33
C PRO A 120 -32.44 -15.37 44.88
N GLY A 121 -33.41 -16.11 44.37
CA GLY A 121 -34.70 -15.55 43.91
C GLY A 121 -34.68 -14.88 42.54
N LEU A 122 -33.51 -14.67 41.90
CA LEU A 122 -33.44 -13.95 40.63
C LEU A 122 -34.05 -14.74 39.46
N VAL A 123 -33.78 -16.05 39.40
CA VAL A 123 -34.26 -16.94 38.32
C VAL A 123 -35.29 -17.90 38.90
N GLN A 124 -36.53 -17.46 39.00
CA GLN A 124 -37.65 -18.26 39.52
C GLN A 124 -38.95 -17.94 38.78
N GLY A 125 -39.87 -18.91 38.75
CA GLY A 125 -41.21 -18.73 38.18
C GLY A 125 -41.26 -18.95 36.66
N ASN A 126 -42.48 -19.02 36.11
CA ASN A 126 -42.74 -19.27 34.69
C ASN A 126 -42.10 -20.53 34.08
N GLY A 127 -41.64 -21.47 34.91
CA GLY A 127 -40.92 -22.68 34.51
C GLY A 127 -39.39 -22.61 34.70
N HIS A 128 -38.87 -21.47 35.13
CA HIS A 128 -37.45 -21.25 35.45
C HIS A 128 -37.14 -21.64 36.89
N ASP A 129 -35.95 -22.21 37.12
CA ASP A 129 -35.44 -22.60 38.43
C ASP A 129 -33.92 -22.41 38.48
N GLY A 130 -33.48 -21.38 39.19
CA GLY A 130 -32.07 -21.01 39.34
C GLY A 130 -31.21 -22.08 39.99
N ASN A 131 -31.79 -23.09 40.67
CA ASN A 131 -31.06 -24.23 41.22
C ASN A 131 -30.62 -25.22 40.13
N LYS A 132 -31.22 -25.15 38.94
CA LYS A 132 -30.90 -26.04 37.82
C LYS A 132 -29.97 -25.41 36.80
N VAL A 133 -29.78 -24.09 36.87
CA VAL A 133 -28.92 -23.36 35.95
C VAL A 133 -27.54 -23.17 36.58
N LYS A 134 -26.51 -23.75 35.97
CA LYS A 134 -25.11 -23.61 36.39
C LYS A 134 -24.41 -22.44 35.70
N ILE A 135 -23.36 -21.89 36.31
CA ILE A 135 -22.50 -20.86 35.70
C ILE A 135 -21.95 -21.32 34.34
N ARG A 136 -21.48 -22.57 34.24
CA ARG A 136 -21.02 -23.16 32.97
C ARG A 136 -22.07 -23.05 31.86
N GLN A 137 -23.34 -23.28 32.20
CA GLN A 137 -24.45 -23.25 31.27
C GLN A 137 -24.79 -21.83 30.81
N LEU A 138 -24.55 -20.83 31.65
CA LEU A 138 -24.62 -19.43 31.22
C LEU A 138 -23.55 -19.14 30.17
N LEU A 139 -22.30 -19.53 30.44
CA LEU A 139 -21.16 -19.20 29.59
C LEU A 139 -21.20 -19.89 28.22
N ASN A 140 -21.68 -21.14 28.14
CA ASN A 140 -21.79 -21.89 26.88
C ASN A 140 -23.20 -21.86 26.24
N GLN A 141 -24.12 -21.03 26.74
CA GLN A 141 -25.47 -20.85 26.17
C GLN A 141 -26.37 -22.11 26.23
N THR A 142 -26.22 -22.94 27.27
CA THR A 142 -27.05 -24.17 27.50
C THR A 142 -27.93 -24.09 28.75
N SER A 143 -28.17 -22.88 29.28
CA SER A 143 -28.96 -22.65 30.49
C SER A 143 -30.47 -22.88 30.32
N GLY A 144 -30.97 -22.84 29.09
CA GLY A 144 -32.40 -22.80 28.78
C GLY A 144 -33.06 -21.44 29.05
N LEU A 145 -32.28 -20.40 29.37
CA LEU A 145 -32.82 -19.06 29.60
C LEU A 145 -33.04 -18.33 28.24
N PRO A 146 -34.26 -17.87 27.95
CA PRO A 146 -34.58 -17.16 26.71
C PRO A 146 -33.86 -15.80 26.62
N ASP A 147 -33.63 -15.33 25.39
CA ASP A 147 -33.03 -14.02 25.12
C ASP A 147 -34.04 -12.90 25.36
N TYR A 148 -33.66 -11.86 26.10
CA TYR A 148 -34.53 -10.70 26.34
C TYR A 148 -34.67 -9.79 25.10
N LEU A 149 -33.79 -9.91 24.11
CA LEU A 149 -33.86 -9.12 22.86
C LEU A 149 -34.92 -9.66 21.90
N THR A 150 -36.19 -9.56 22.30
CA THR A 150 -37.35 -9.92 21.46
C THR A 150 -37.48 -8.98 20.26
N PRO A 151 -38.21 -9.36 19.19
CA PRO A 151 -38.51 -8.47 18.08
C PRO A 151 -39.09 -7.12 18.53
N GLU A 152 -39.99 -7.12 19.52
CA GLU A 152 -40.62 -5.91 20.05
C GLU A 152 -39.59 -5.00 20.73
N LEU A 153 -38.70 -5.58 21.55
CA LEU A 153 -37.64 -4.79 22.19
C LEU A 153 -36.67 -4.23 21.14
N ARG A 154 -36.29 -5.00 20.12
CA ARG A 154 -35.44 -4.52 19.01
C ARG A 154 -36.07 -3.32 18.30
N THR A 155 -37.36 -3.39 17.95
CA THR A 155 -38.09 -2.26 17.36
C THR A 155 -38.12 -1.05 18.29
N LYS A 156 -38.32 -1.27 19.60
CA LYS A 156 -38.29 -0.20 20.61
C LYS A 156 -36.90 0.46 20.72
N LEU A 157 -35.82 -0.30 20.64
CA LEU A 157 -34.45 0.23 20.67
C LEU A 157 -34.14 1.12 19.46
N LEU A 158 -34.65 0.76 18.27
CA LEU A 158 -34.50 1.57 17.06
C LEU A 158 -35.28 2.90 17.12
N THR A 159 -36.43 2.90 17.80
CA THR A 159 -37.31 4.07 17.92
C THR A 159 -37.02 4.92 19.16
N ASN A 160 -36.27 4.37 20.13
CA ASN A 160 -35.83 5.07 21.34
C ASN A 160 -34.37 4.69 21.69
N PRO A 161 -33.37 5.18 20.93
CA PRO A 161 -31.95 4.82 21.11
C PRO A 161 -31.36 5.30 22.45
N GLY A 162 -32.03 6.20 23.18
CA GLY A 162 -31.61 6.68 24.49
C GLY A 162 -32.12 5.84 25.67
N GLY A 163 -32.89 4.78 25.43
CA GLY A 163 -33.48 3.94 26.47
C GLY A 163 -32.42 3.37 27.42
N ASN A 164 -32.69 3.44 28.73
CA ASN A 164 -31.79 2.96 29.78
C ASN A 164 -32.38 1.73 30.48
N TYR A 165 -31.57 0.68 30.63
CA TYR A 165 -32.00 -0.60 31.19
C TYR A 165 -31.03 -1.06 32.29
N THR A 166 -31.55 -1.55 33.41
CA THR A 166 -30.73 -2.24 34.42
C THR A 166 -30.58 -3.72 34.07
N ALA A 167 -29.54 -4.37 34.62
CA ALA A 167 -29.33 -5.80 34.42
C ALA A 167 -30.54 -6.63 34.87
N GLU A 168 -31.13 -6.31 36.03
CA GLU A 168 -32.31 -6.99 36.58
C GLU A 168 -33.54 -6.81 35.68
N GLN A 169 -33.73 -5.63 35.09
CA GLN A 169 -34.82 -5.40 34.14
C GLN A 169 -34.67 -6.29 32.90
N LEU A 170 -33.47 -6.39 32.36
CA LEU A 170 -33.19 -7.25 31.19
C LEU A 170 -33.40 -8.73 31.54
N VAL A 171 -32.96 -9.16 32.72
CA VAL A 171 -33.19 -10.53 33.20
C VAL A 171 -34.68 -10.81 33.35
N ALA A 172 -35.44 -9.90 33.97
CA ALA A 172 -36.89 -10.03 34.11
C ALA A 172 -37.60 -10.19 32.75
N MET A 173 -37.24 -9.36 31.75
CA MET A 173 -37.78 -9.48 30.38
C MET A 173 -37.48 -10.83 29.73
N GLY A 174 -36.31 -11.41 29.98
CA GLY A 174 -36.02 -12.78 29.56
C GLY A 174 -36.99 -13.77 30.21
N LEU A 175 -37.12 -13.72 31.55
CA LEU A 175 -37.91 -14.69 32.32
C LEU A 175 -39.43 -14.64 32.07
N GLU A 176 -39.95 -13.57 31.46
CA GLU A 176 -41.34 -13.50 30.95
C GLU A 176 -41.63 -14.57 29.88
N GLN A 177 -40.61 -15.01 29.15
CA GLN A 177 -40.70 -16.07 28.16
C GLN A 177 -40.51 -17.45 28.80
N LYS A 178 -41.00 -18.51 28.13
CA LYS A 178 -40.82 -19.89 28.59
C LYS A 178 -39.36 -20.35 28.43
N PRO A 179 -38.86 -21.27 29.30
CA PRO A 179 -37.57 -21.89 29.11
C PRO A 179 -37.46 -22.58 27.74
N VAL A 180 -36.27 -22.54 27.17
CA VAL A 180 -35.93 -23.24 25.92
C VAL A 180 -35.13 -24.51 26.23
N THR A 181 -35.28 -25.54 25.39
CA THR A 181 -34.56 -26.80 25.55
C THR A 181 -33.31 -26.83 24.68
N GLY A 182 -32.21 -27.35 25.22
CA GLY A 182 -30.94 -27.47 24.48
C GLY A 182 -30.15 -26.16 24.42
N TRP A 183 -29.29 -26.04 23.40
CA TRP A 183 -28.48 -24.84 23.19
C TRP A 183 -29.33 -23.71 22.57
N ALA A 184 -29.24 -22.51 23.15
CA ALA A 184 -29.90 -21.32 22.62
C ALA A 184 -29.12 -20.06 22.99
N TYR A 185 -28.76 -19.27 21.99
CA TYR A 185 -28.06 -18.00 22.21
C TYR A 185 -28.95 -17.03 23.00
N SER A 186 -28.45 -16.55 24.14
CA SER A 186 -29.20 -15.65 25.02
C SER A 186 -28.29 -14.62 25.67
N ASN A 187 -28.64 -13.34 25.52
CA ASN A 187 -27.93 -12.26 26.21
C ASN A 187 -28.23 -12.27 27.71
N THR A 188 -29.39 -12.79 28.12
CA THR A 188 -29.79 -13.00 29.52
C THR A 188 -28.72 -13.74 30.31
N ASN A 189 -28.09 -14.75 29.69
CA ASN A 189 -27.03 -15.53 30.31
C ASN A 189 -25.84 -14.68 30.77
N TYR A 190 -25.40 -13.75 29.91
CA TYR A 190 -24.24 -12.92 30.20
C TYR A 190 -24.58 -11.75 31.13
N THR A 191 -25.81 -11.23 31.06
CA THR A 191 -26.32 -10.26 32.04
C THR A 191 -26.32 -10.86 33.46
N ILE A 192 -26.79 -12.09 33.62
CA ILE A 192 -26.71 -12.83 34.89
C ILE A 192 -25.26 -13.05 35.31
N MET A 193 -24.38 -13.45 34.38
CA MET A 193 -22.96 -13.63 34.68
C MET A 193 -22.32 -12.32 35.20
N GLY A 194 -22.69 -11.16 34.63
CA GLY A 194 -22.26 -9.85 35.13
C GLY A 194 -22.66 -9.60 36.59
N LEU A 195 -23.91 -9.94 36.95
CA LEU A 195 -24.41 -9.87 38.32
C LEU A 195 -23.69 -10.85 39.26
N ILE A 196 -23.37 -12.06 38.79
CA ILE A 196 -22.61 -13.05 39.57
C ILE A 196 -21.19 -12.56 39.84
N ILE A 197 -20.51 -11.98 38.84
CA ILE A 197 -19.17 -11.38 39.03
C ILE A 197 -19.24 -10.28 40.08
N GLN A 198 -20.25 -9.42 40.01
CA GLN A 198 -20.46 -8.38 41.00
C GLN A 198 -20.68 -8.94 42.40
N LYS A 199 -21.52 -9.97 42.53
CA LYS A 199 -21.77 -10.61 43.81
C LYS A 199 -20.53 -11.29 44.39
N ALA A 200 -19.75 -11.98 43.55
CA ALA A 200 -18.59 -12.75 43.97
C ALA A 200 -17.40 -11.87 44.37
N THR A 201 -17.32 -10.64 43.85
CA THR A 201 -16.14 -9.77 44.05
C THR A 201 -16.43 -8.48 44.80
N GLY A 202 -17.69 -8.04 44.85
CA GLY A 202 -18.08 -6.72 45.35
C GLY A 202 -17.86 -5.58 44.36
N GLU A 203 -17.20 -5.83 43.22
CA GLU A 203 -16.92 -4.86 42.14
C GLU A 203 -17.70 -5.28 40.89
N THR A 204 -18.19 -4.33 40.10
CA THR A 204 -18.92 -4.60 38.84
C THR A 204 -18.07 -5.40 37.85
N TYR A 205 -18.72 -6.06 36.89
CA TYR A 205 -18.01 -6.76 35.82
C TYR A 205 -17.10 -5.80 35.02
N ALA A 206 -17.50 -4.54 34.86
CA ALA A 206 -16.72 -3.51 34.18
C ALA A 206 -15.42 -3.21 34.93
N GLU A 207 -15.49 -3.03 36.26
CA GLU A 207 -14.31 -2.85 37.11
C GLU A 207 -13.40 -4.07 37.07
N GLN A 208 -13.95 -5.29 37.10
CA GLN A 208 -13.17 -6.51 36.98
C GLN A 208 -12.49 -6.67 35.62
N ILE A 209 -13.18 -6.38 34.51
CA ILE A 209 -12.58 -6.37 33.17
C ILE A 209 -11.46 -5.33 33.11
N LYS A 210 -11.68 -4.13 33.66
CA LYS A 210 -10.67 -3.08 33.70
C LYS A 210 -9.41 -3.54 34.43
N LYS A 211 -9.57 -4.00 35.66
CA LYS A 211 -8.50 -4.41 36.58
C LYS A 211 -7.74 -5.65 36.12
N ARG A 212 -8.43 -6.61 35.52
CA ARG A 212 -7.87 -7.93 35.19
C ARG A 212 -7.41 -8.07 33.75
N ILE A 213 -7.92 -7.23 32.84
CA ILE A 213 -7.68 -7.36 31.40
C ILE A 213 -7.16 -6.04 30.81
N ILE A 214 -7.92 -4.95 30.91
CA ILE A 214 -7.58 -3.69 30.22
C ILE A 214 -6.27 -3.11 30.75
N GLU A 215 -6.14 -2.93 32.07
CA GLU A 215 -4.93 -2.34 32.67
C GLU A 215 -3.70 -3.24 32.49
N PRO A 216 -3.75 -4.57 32.77
CA PRO A 216 -2.57 -5.43 32.61
C PRO A 216 -2.12 -5.62 31.16
N LEU A 217 -3.04 -5.57 30.20
CA LEU A 217 -2.71 -5.67 28.77
C LEU A 217 -2.48 -4.31 28.11
N GLN A 218 -2.72 -3.21 28.83
CA GLN A 218 -2.63 -1.84 28.33
C GLN A 218 -3.52 -1.60 27.10
N LEU A 219 -4.78 -2.03 27.16
CA LEU A 219 -5.76 -1.83 26.09
C LEU A 219 -6.27 -0.38 26.13
N LYS A 220 -5.53 0.54 25.52
CA LYS A 220 -5.68 2.00 25.74
C LYS A 220 -6.98 2.57 25.17
N GLU A 221 -7.53 1.90 24.15
CA GLU A 221 -8.70 2.35 23.40
C GLU A 221 -9.88 1.39 23.59
N THR A 222 -9.91 0.66 24.71
CA THR A 222 -10.98 -0.25 25.09
C THR A 222 -11.78 0.30 26.25
N PHE A 223 -13.10 0.45 26.06
CA PHE A 223 -13.99 1.17 26.99
C PHE A 223 -15.24 0.36 27.33
N LEU A 224 -15.72 0.57 28.57
CA LEU A 224 -17.00 0.07 29.08
C LEU A 224 -17.93 1.27 29.29
N PRO A 225 -18.77 1.61 28.28
CA PRO A 225 -19.55 2.84 28.31
C PRO A 225 -20.73 2.80 29.29
N GLY A 226 -21.16 1.62 29.77
CA GLY A 226 -22.34 1.48 30.62
C GLY A 226 -23.60 2.01 29.94
N ASN A 227 -24.10 3.15 30.41
CA ASN A 227 -25.26 3.84 29.81
C ASN A 227 -24.89 5.07 28.98
N SER A 228 -23.60 5.38 28.81
CA SER A 228 -23.16 6.49 27.97
C SER A 228 -23.36 6.17 26.49
N MET A 229 -23.92 7.14 25.77
CA MET A 229 -24.05 7.08 24.32
C MET A 229 -22.74 7.39 23.59
N ASP A 230 -21.74 7.91 24.31
CA ASP A 230 -20.50 8.37 23.74
C ASP A 230 -19.69 7.24 23.11
N ILE A 231 -18.98 7.61 22.04
CA ILE A 231 -17.97 6.80 21.38
C ILE A 231 -16.72 7.71 21.22
N PRO A 232 -15.49 7.17 21.29
CA PRO A 232 -14.28 7.98 21.14
C PRO A 232 -14.30 8.85 19.88
N LYS A 233 -13.69 10.05 19.93
CA LYS A 233 -13.70 10.98 18.79
C LYS A 233 -13.18 10.37 17.48
N LYS A 234 -12.18 9.49 17.59
CA LYS A 234 -11.64 8.72 16.48
C LYS A 234 -12.40 7.39 16.37
N ASN A 235 -13.53 7.41 15.65
CA ASN A 235 -14.38 6.25 15.44
C ASN A 235 -14.88 6.16 14.00
N ALA A 236 -15.24 4.95 13.60
CA ALA A 236 -16.07 4.74 12.42
C ALA A 236 -17.54 4.96 12.80
N ARG A 237 -18.29 5.68 11.96
CA ARG A 237 -19.75 5.75 12.08
C ARG A 237 -20.33 4.37 11.78
N GLY A 238 -21.31 3.95 12.57
CA GLY A 238 -21.99 2.68 12.41
C GLY A 238 -23.36 2.85 11.76
N TYR A 239 -23.68 2.01 10.77
CA TYR A 239 -24.91 2.12 9.99
C TYR A 239 -25.87 0.95 10.18
N LEU A 240 -27.16 1.23 10.11
CA LEU A 240 -28.21 0.23 9.96
C LEU A 240 -28.65 0.18 8.51
N ASP A 241 -28.67 -1.03 7.95
CA ASP A 241 -29.26 -1.27 6.64
C ASP A 241 -30.78 -1.46 6.78
N THR A 242 -31.57 -0.56 6.18
CA THR A 242 -33.03 -0.67 6.15
C THR A 242 -33.55 -1.30 4.85
N GLY A 243 -32.69 -1.93 4.05
CA GLY A 243 -32.96 -2.50 2.72
C GLY A 243 -32.95 -1.47 1.59
N ASN A 244 -33.39 -0.23 1.87
CA ASN A 244 -33.45 0.85 0.89
C ASN A 244 -32.40 1.95 1.12
N LYS A 245 -31.77 1.98 2.30
CA LYS A 245 -30.74 2.96 2.67
C LYS A 245 -29.97 2.53 3.91
N LEU A 246 -28.77 3.08 4.03
CA LEU A 246 -27.97 3.06 5.26
C LEU A 246 -28.35 4.27 6.14
N VAL A 247 -28.59 4.02 7.42
CA VAL A 247 -28.93 5.05 8.42
C VAL A 247 -27.87 5.07 9.50
N ASP A 248 -27.26 6.23 9.75
CA ASP A 248 -26.31 6.40 10.86
C ASP A 248 -27.02 6.09 12.19
N PHE A 249 -26.48 5.09 12.89
CA PHE A 249 -26.91 4.65 14.21
C PHE A 249 -25.70 4.51 15.15
N THR A 250 -24.74 5.43 15.04
CA THR A 250 -23.50 5.42 15.81
C THR A 250 -23.74 5.65 17.31
N MET A 251 -24.70 6.54 17.62
CA MET A 251 -24.97 7.04 18.97
C MET A 251 -26.24 6.40 19.54
N PHE A 252 -26.09 5.49 20.50
CA PHE A 252 -27.19 4.89 21.26
C PHE A 252 -26.69 4.49 22.66
N ASN A 253 -27.62 4.36 23.61
CA ASN A 253 -27.33 3.90 24.96
C ASN A 253 -27.13 2.37 24.94
N PRO A 254 -25.94 1.84 25.25
CA PRO A 254 -25.65 0.42 25.11
C PRO A 254 -26.09 -0.41 26.33
N SER A 255 -26.76 0.19 27.32
CA SER A 255 -27.21 -0.50 28.54
C SER A 255 -28.12 -1.71 28.26
N PHE A 256 -28.82 -1.74 27.13
CA PHE A 256 -29.60 -2.92 26.71
C PHE A 256 -28.72 -4.14 26.39
N ALA A 257 -27.46 -3.93 25.99
CA ALA A 257 -26.51 -4.99 25.69
C ALA A 257 -25.77 -5.46 26.96
N ASN A 258 -25.54 -4.54 27.91
CA ASN A 258 -24.91 -4.81 29.21
C ASN A 258 -23.59 -5.61 29.07
N SER A 259 -23.28 -6.49 30.03
CA SER A 259 -22.16 -7.44 29.98
C SER A 259 -22.25 -8.44 28.81
N GLY A 260 -23.40 -8.47 28.12
CA GLY A 260 -23.57 -9.21 26.88
C GLY A 260 -22.98 -8.51 25.65
N GLY A 261 -22.74 -7.20 25.66
CA GLY A 261 -22.34 -6.53 24.42
C GLY A 261 -21.96 -5.05 24.42
N GLU A 262 -21.79 -4.37 25.56
CA GLU A 262 -21.67 -2.90 25.56
C GLU A 262 -20.31 -2.32 25.14
N MET A 263 -19.24 -3.12 25.10
CA MET A 263 -17.87 -2.61 25.02
C MET A 263 -17.53 -1.95 23.67
N ILE A 264 -16.53 -1.07 23.71
CA ILE A 264 -15.90 -0.40 22.57
C ILE A 264 -14.42 -0.78 22.56
N SER A 265 -13.84 -0.98 21.39
CA SER A 265 -12.40 -1.28 21.24
C SER A 265 -11.88 -0.86 19.86
N THR A 266 -10.62 -1.21 19.57
CA THR A 266 -9.94 -1.03 18.28
C THR A 266 -9.38 -2.36 17.78
N GLY A 267 -8.98 -2.46 16.51
CA GLY A 267 -8.37 -3.68 15.98
C GLY A 267 -7.09 -4.11 16.71
N GLU A 268 -6.24 -3.16 17.13
CA GLU A 268 -5.00 -3.45 17.87
C GLU A 268 -5.29 -3.98 19.28
N ASP A 269 -6.22 -3.37 20.01
CA ASP A 269 -6.58 -3.82 21.35
C ASP A 269 -7.27 -5.19 21.32
N MET A 270 -8.14 -5.42 20.34
CA MET A 270 -8.81 -6.71 20.15
C MET A 270 -7.83 -7.83 19.82
N THR A 271 -6.88 -7.61 18.91
CA THR A 271 -5.84 -8.61 18.62
C THR A 271 -4.91 -8.83 19.82
N THR A 272 -4.59 -7.79 20.59
CA THR A 272 -3.80 -7.91 21.83
C THR A 272 -4.53 -8.74 22.90
N PHE A 273 -5.82 -8.52 23.10
CA PHE A 273 -6.66 -9.32 24.00
C PHE A 273 -6.71 -10.79 23.57
N PHE A 274 -7.07 -11.07 22.32
CA PHE A 274 -7.19 -12.45 21.84
C PHE A 274 -5.86 -13.20 21.84
N ARG A 275 -4.74 -12.52 21.53
CA ARG A 275 -3.40 -13.10 21.68
C ARG A 275 -3.10 -13.49 23.11
N ALA A 276 -3.40 -12.62 24.08
CA ALA A 276 -3.17 -12.91 25.49
C ALA A 276 -4.08 -14.04 26.01
N LEU A 277 -5.33 -14.07 25.57
CA LEU A 277 -6.30 -15.09 25.95
C LEU A 277 -5.90 -16.48 25.40
N LEU A 278 -5.76 -16.59 24.08
CA LEU A 278 -5.43 -17.84 23.40
C LEU A 278 -3.99 -18.26 23.71
N GLY A 279 -3.05 -17.34 23.81
CA GLY A 279 -1.68 -17.61 24.22
C GLY A 279 -1.52 -18.07 25.68
N GLY A 280 -2.59 -18.12 26.47
CA GLY A 280 -2.57 -18.61 27.85
C GLY A 280 -2.01 -17.63 28.87
N LYS A 281 -1.93 -16.33 28.54
CA LYS A 281 -1.49 -15.27 29.46
C LYS A 281 -2.59 -14.89 30.45
N LEU A 282 -3.86 -14.99 30.07
CA LEU A 282 -5.00 -14.57 30.92
C LEU A 282 -5.59 -15.69 31.78
N LEU A 283 -5.42 -16.95 31.38
CA LEU A 283 -6.03 -18.11 32.03
C LEU A 283 -4.99 -19.18 32.31
N THR A 284 -5.12 -19.87 33.45
CA THR A 284 -4.38 -21.12 33.71
C THR A 284 -4.67 -22.15 32.62
N PRO A 285 -3.76 -23.10 32.33
CA PRO A 285 -3.99 -24.16 31.33
C PRO A 285 -5.32 -24.90 31.51
N GLU A 286 -5.72 -25.17 32.76
CA GLU A 286 -6.97 -25.83 33.11
C GLU A 286 -8.18 -24.99 32.68
N MET A 287 -8.23 -23.72 33.09
CA MET A 287 -9.32 -22.81 32.71
C MET A 287 -9.36 -22.48 31.22
N LYS A 288 -8.20 -22.43 30.53
CA LYS A 288 -8.16 -22.34 29.06
C LYS A 288 -8.79 -23.59 28.43
N LYS A 289 -8.45 -24.79 28.92
CA LYS A 289 -9.07 -26.03 28.44
C LYS A 289 -10.59 -26.05 28.67
N GLU A 290 -11.05 -25.59 29.84
CA GLU A 290 -12.48 -25.42 30.12
C GLU A 290 -13.13 -24.45 29.13
N MET A 291 -12.46 -23.33 28.81
CA MET A 291 -12.96 -22.35 27.85
C MET A 291 -13.20 -22.94 26.45
N LEU A 292 -12.28 -23.79 25.99
CA LEU A 292 -12.31 -24.42 24.65
C LEU A 292 -13.09 -25.74 24.63
N THR A 293 -13.57 -26.22 25.79
CA THR A 293 -14.41 -27.42 25.85
C THR A 293 -15.81 -27.07 25.38
N SER A 294 -16.15 -27.50 24.17
CA SER A 294 -17.35 -27.04 23.46
C SER A 294 -18.53 -27.98 23.52
N THR A 295 -19.73 -27.41 23.37
CA THR A 295 -20.95 -28.14 23.02
C THR A 295 -21.11 -28.21 21.52
N ASN A 296 -21.69 -29.30 21.00
CA ASN A 296 -21.87 -29.51 19.55
C ASN A 296 -23.25 -29.08 19.01
N ASP A 297 -24.16 -28.64 19.88
CA ASP A 297 -25.56 -28.40 19.52
C ASP A 297 -25.83 -26.98 18.99
N SER A 298 -24.77 -26.18 18.83
CA SER A 298 -24.84 -24.78 18.40
C SER A 298 -24.82 -24.65 16.87
N PRO A 299 -25.70 -23.83 16.26
CA PRO A 299 -25.66 -23.52 14.83
C PRO A 299 -24.43 -22.70 14.43
N LEU A 300 -23.73 -22.09 15.39
CA LEU A 300 -22.44 -21.41 15.18
C LEU A 300 -21.24 -22.38 15.20
N GLY A 301 -21.50 -23.69 15.17
CA GLY A 301 -20.48 -24.72 15.36
C GLY A 301 -20.18 -24.97 16.84
N GLN A 302 -18.96 -25.43 17.13
CA GLN A 302 -18.53 -25.75 18.50
C GLN A 302 -18.45 -24.48 19.35
N TYR A 303 -19.32 -24.38 20.37
CA TYR A 303 -19.39 -23.23 21.27
C TYR A 303 -18.86 -23.61 22.66
N GLY A 304 -17.79 -22.95 23.09
CA GLY A 304 -17.16 -23.08 24.40
C GLY A 304 -17.71 -22.09 25.42
N LEU A 305 -16.90 -21.70 26.41
CA LEU A 305 -17.30 -20.72 27.42
C LEU A 305 -17.02 -19.30 26.91
N GLY A 306 -17.99 -18.72 26.19
CA GLY A 306 -17.90 -17.35 25.64
C GLY A 306 -16.98 -17.18 24.44
N ILE A 307 -16.73 -18.28 23.73
CA ILE A 307 -15.93 -18.33 22.50
C ILE A 307 -16.45 -19.48 21.64
N HIS A 308 -16.32 -19.39 20.32
CA HIS A 308 -16.67 -20.47 19.41
C HIS A 308 -15.55 -20.77 18.42
N GLN A 309 -15.65 -21.96 17.83
CA GLN A 309 -14.70 -22.47 16.86
C GLN A 309 -15.25 -22.29 15.44
N THR A 310 -14.44 -21.69 14.57
CA THR A 310 -14.62 -21.74 13.12
C THR A 310 -13.58 -22.70 12.55
N LYS A 311 -14.04 -23.78 11.91
CA LYS A 311 -13.17 -24.74 11.23
C LYS A 311 -13.15 -24.45 9.73
N LEU A 312 -11.97 -24.13 9.21
CA LEU A 312 -11.77 -23.79 7.81
C LEU A 312 -11.65 -25.05 6.93
N PRO A 313 -11.85 -24.92 5.60
CA PRO A 313 -11.80 -26.06 4.68
C PRO A 313 -10.48 -26.86 4.71
N ASP A 314 -9.35 -26.19 4.98
CA ASP A 314 -8.02 -26.82 5.09
C ASP A 314 -7.77 -27.51 6.45
N GLY A 315 -8.75 -27.51 7.35
CA GLY A 315 -8.67 -28.06 8.69
C GLY A 315 -8.12 -27.10 9.74
N THR A 316 -7.68 -25.89 9.36
CA THR A 316 -7.27 -24.85 10.29
C THR A 316 -8.44 -24.47 11.20
N THR A 317 -8.13 -24.29 12.48
CA THR A 317 -9.11 -23.93 13.50
C THR A 317 -8.85 -22.51 13.99
N VAL A 318 -9.87 -21.68 13.91
CA VAL A 318 -9.87 -20.30 14.44
C VAL A 318 -10.84 -20.25 15.61
N TRP A 319 -10.37 -19.82 16.77
CA TRP A 319 -11.16 -19.60 17.97
C TRP A 319 -11.42 -18.12 18.15
N GLY A 320 -12.68 -17.73 18.32
CA GLY A 320 -13.04 -16.32 18.43
C GLY A 320 -14.47 -16.09 18.85
N HIS A 321 -14.90 -14.84 18.72
CA HIS A 321 -16.29 -14.49 18.91
C HIS A 321 -16.69 -13.38 17.93
N GLY A 322 -17.86 -13.54 17.32
CA GLY A 322 -18.50 -12.53 16.48
C GLY A 322 -19.30 -11.55 17.32
N GLY A 323 -19.30 -10.28 16.91
CA GLY A 323 -20.02 -9.21 17.56
C GLY A 323 -21.02 -8.58 16.62
N GLY A 324 -22.29 -8.53 17.02
CA GLY A 324 -23.32 -7.75 16.34
C GLY A 324 -23.95 -6.78 17.33
N ILE A 325 -24.03 -5.51 16.94
CA ILE A 325 -24.74 -4.46 17.68
C ILE A 325 -25.18 -3.40 16.65
N PRO A 326 -26.28 -2.65 16.86
CA PRO A 326 -26.69 -1.63 15.89
C PRO A 326 -25.51 -0.78 15.40
N GLY A 327 -25.32 -0.75 14.07
CA GLY A 327 -24.21 -0.04 13.43
C GLY A 327 -22.96 -0.87 13.12
N PHE A 328 -22.77 -2.06 13.71
CA PHE A 328 -21.50 -2.78 13.58
C PHE A 328 -21.67 -4.31 13.57
N THR A 329 -20.93 -4.95 12.66
CA THR A 329 -20.69 -6.40 12.65
C THR A 329 -19.18 -6.62 12.74
N ASN A 330 -18.72 -7.49 13.64
CA ASN A 330 -17.30 -7.74 13.84
C ASN A 330 -17.00 -9.19 14.18
N PHE A 331 -15.73 -9.56 14.08
CA PHE A 331 -15.18 -10.80 14.60
C PHE A 331 -13.77 -10.53 15.13
N ALA A 332 -13.42 -11.16 16.24
CA ALA A 332 -12.04 -11.22 16.68
C ALA A 332 -11.71 -12.61 17.23
N GLY A 333 -10.50 -13.08 16.96
CA GLY A 333 -10.10 -14.45 17.26
C GLY A 333 -8.72 -14.80 16.70
N GLY A 334 -8.37 -16.08 16.73
CA GLY A 334 -7.12 -16.58 16.17
C GLY A 334 -6.85 -18.06 16.42
N THR A 335 -5.63 -18.48 16.14
CA THR A 335 -5.15 -19.84 16.43
C THR A 335 -5.10 -20.10 17.93
N GLU A 336 -5.29 -21.36 18.34
CA GLU A 336 -5.34 -21.75 19.75
C GLU A 336 -4.08 -21.38 20.55
N ASP A 337 -2.92 -21.27 19.90
CA ASP A 337 -1.66 -20.84 20.52
C ASP A 337 -1.51 -19.31 20.66
N GLY A 338 -2.46 -18.53 20.14
CA GLY A 338 -2.44 -17.07 20.14
C GLY A 338 -1.40 -16.44 19.23
N GLN A 339 -0.67 -17.23 18.43
CA GLN A 339 0.40 -16.72 17.56
C GLN A 339 -0.14 -15.97 16.35
N HIS A 340 -1.32 -16.36 15.85
CA HIS A 340 -1.95 -15.74 14.69
C HIS A 340 -3.37 -15.31 15.06
N VAL A 341 -3.59 -14.01 15.22
CA VAL A 341 -4.88 -13.42 15.63
C VAL A 341 -5.32 -12.34 14.65
N ILE A 342 -6.62 -12.18 14.51
CA ILE A 342 -7.28 -11.20 13.64
C ILE A 342 -8.37 -10.46 14.42
N SER A 343 -8.59 -9.20 14.06
CA SER A 343 -9.79 -8.43 14.37
C SER A 343 -10.35 -7.87 13.06
N ILE A 344 -11.64 -8.06 12.82
CA ILE A 344 -12.39 -7.59 11.65
C ILE A 344 -13.56 -6.76 12.14
N ASN A 345 -13.72 -5.55 11.64
CA ASN A 345 -14.89 -4.71 11.87
C ASN A 345 -15.48 -4.26 10.54
N ILE A 346 -16.80 -4.36 10.43
CA ILE A 346 -17.58 -3.82 9.34
C ILE A 346 -18.61 -2.88 9.96
N ASN A 347 -18.64 -1.62 9.52
CA ASN A 347 -19.45 -0.57 10.13
C ASN A 347 -20.91 -0.57 9.65
N VAL A 348 -21.49 -1.77 9.49
CA VAL A 348 -22.92 -1.98 9.28
C VAL A 348 -23.39 -3.20 10.06
N LEU A 349 -24.61 -3.15 10.60
CA LEU A 349 -25.32 -4.34 11.05
C LEU A 349 -26.25 -4.82 9.91
N GLY A 350 -25.89 -5.91 9.25
CA GLY A 350 -26.55 -6.40 8.03
C GLY A 350 -25.94 -7.71 7.50
N ASP A 351 -26.01 -7.94 6.18
CA ASP A 351 -25.41 -9.12 5.50
C ASP A 351 -23.87 -9.04 5.39
N ALA A 352 -23.22 -8.88 6.54
CA ALA A 352 -21.77 -8.71 6.67
C ALA A 352 -21.06 -10.00 7.08
N ALA A 353 -21.79 -11.01 7.57
CA ALA A 353 -21.24 -12.26 8.10
C ALA A 353 -20.42 -13.02 7.05
N ARG A 354 -20.95 -13.16 5.83
CA ARG A 354 -20.24 -13.80 4.71
C ARG A 354 -18.92 -13.11 4.37
N HIS A 355 -18.86 -11.79 4.51
CA HIS A 355 -17.63 -11.03 4.26
C HIS A 355 -16.58 -11.31 5.33
N ILE A 356 -16.99 -11.39 6.60
CA ILE A 356 -16.12 -11.81 7.70
C ILE A 356 -15.57 -13.22 7.45
N ASP A 357 -16.43 -14.17 7.09
CA ASP A 357 -16.01 -15.56 6.83
C ASP A 357 -14.97 -15.63 5.70
N ASN A 358 -15.21 -14.91 4.60
CA ASN A 358 -14.25 -14.84 3.48
C ASN A 358 -12.90 -14.23 3.90
N ILE A 359 -12.91 -13.20 4.76
CA ILE A 359 -11.67 -12.57 5.26
C ILE A 359 -10.92 -13.55 6.18
N ILE A 360 -11.62 -14.25 7.08
CA ILE A 360 -11.01 -15.27 7.95
C ILE A 360 -10.43 -16.40 7.10
N GLU A 361 -11.19 -16.91 6.13
CA GLU A 361 -10.71 -17.94 5.21
C GLU A 361 -9.48 -17.46 4.45
N SER A 362 -9.49 -16.24 3.91
CA SER A 362 -8.34 -15.67 3.20
C SER A 362 -7.10 -15.48 4.07
N GLU A 363 -7.24 -15.20 5.37
CA GLU A 363 -6.10 -14.98 6.28
C GLU A 363 -5.49 -16.29 6.78
N PHE A 364 -6.35 -17.24 7.15
CA PHE A 364 -5.96 -18.42 7.92
C PHE A 364 -5.84 -19.68 7.07
N THR A 365 -6.49 -19.74 5.91
CA THR A 365 -6.31 -20.87 5.01
C THR A 365 -4.87 -20.87 4.53
N LYS A 366 -4.15 -21.94 4.84
CA LYS A 366 -2.88 -22.22 4.18
C LYS A 366 -3.27 -22.48 2.73
N GLU A 367 -3.02 -21.53 1.82
CA GLU A 367 -3.15 -21.83 0.39
C GLU A 367 -2.42 -23.16 0.18
N PRO A 368 -3.10 -24.23 -0.29
CA PRO A 368 -2.35 -25.33 -0.84
C PRO A 368 -1.56 -24.70 -1.96
N LYS A 369 -0.24 -24.64 -1.81
CA LYS A 369 0.65 -24.32 -2.91
C LYS A 369 0.41 -25.42 -3.94
N LYS A 370 -0.58 -25.25 -4.81
CA LYS A 370 -0.53 -25.82 -6.14
C LYS A 370 0.77 -25.24 -6.68
N GLU A 371 1.76 -26.10 -6.83
CA GLU A 371 2.98 -25.72 -7.50
C GLU A 371 2.54 -25.36 -8.92
N LEU A 372 2.30 -24.07 -9.14
CA LEU A 372 1.93 -23.55 -10.44
C LEU A 372 3.06 -24.01 -11.35
N ASN A 373 2.72 -24.69 -12.43
CA ASN A 373 3.74 -24.95 -13.43
C ASN A 373 4.25 -23.60 -13.96
N GLU A 374 5.40 -23.59 -14.63
CA GLU A 374 6.01 -22.34 -15.11
C GLU A 374 5.07 -21.50 -15.99
N LYS A 375 4.14 -22.14 -16.72
CA LYS A 375 3.12 -21.44 -17.51
C LYS A 375 2.09 -20.75 -16.61
N GLU A 376 1.59 -21.44 -15.60
CA GLU A 376 0.65 -20.87 -14.61
C GLU A 376 1.30 -19.77 -13.77
N LYS A 377 2.58 -19.92 -13.39
CA LYS A 377 3.36 -18.84 -12.73
C LYS A 377 3.48 -17.61 -13.61
N LYS A 378 3.81 -17.80 -14.89
CA LYS A 378 3.88 -16.71 -15.87
C LYS A 378 2.52 -16.01 -16.00
N ILE A 379 1.41 -16.75 -16.12
CA ILE A 379 0.06 -16.17 -16.20
C ILE A 379 -0.27 -15.36 -14.94
N LYS A 380 -0.13 -15.95 -13.75
CA LYS A 380 -0.41 -15.28 -12.48
C LYS A 380 0.44 -14.01 -12.33
N HIS A 381 1.73 -14.08 -12.69
CA HIS A 381 2.63 -12.94 -12.66
C HIS A 381 2.17 -11.81 -13.60
N ARG A 382 1.64 -12.13 -14.78
CA ARG A 382 1.10 -11.13 -15.72
C ARG A 382 -0.21 -10.51 -15.20
N GLU A 383 -1.10 -11.31 -14.63
CA GLU A 383 -2.33 -10.80 -13.96
C GLU A 383 -1.98 -9.86 -12.81
N ASP A 384 -0.98 -10.23 -12.03
CA ASP A 384 -0.45 -9.45 -10.93
C ASP A 384 0.15 -8.10 -11.39
N VAL A 385 0.92 -8.08 -12.48
CA VAL A 385 1.45 -6.83 -13.08
C VAL A 385 0.29 -5.95 -13.57
N LYS A 386 -0.70 -6.54 -14.26
CA LYS A 386 -1.91 -5.82 -14.69
C LYS A 386 -2.65 -5.21 -13.50
N ARG A 387 -2.77 -5.95 -12.38
CA ARG A 387 -3.40 -5.43 -11.17
C ARG A 387 -2.67 -4.20 -10.62
N VAL A 388 -1.33 -4.24 -10.57
CA VAL A 388 -0.55 -3.05 -10.15
C VAL A 388 -0.79 -1.87 -11.10
N MET A 389 -0.93 -2.11 -12.41
CA MET A 389 -1.29 -1.04 -13.36
C MET A 389 -2.67 -0.44 -13.04
N ASP A 390 -3.65 -1.28 -12.70
CA ASP A 390 -5.02 -0.85 -12.36
C ASP A 390 -5.08 -0.12 -11.00
N GLU A 391 -4.19 -0.42 -10.05
CA GLU A 391 -4.09 0.25 -8.75
C GLU A 391 -3.52 1.68 -8.85
N VAL A 392 -2.57 1.92 -9.75
CA VAL A 392 -1.86 3.21 -9.84
C VAL A 392 -2.65 4.31 -10.55
N ILE A 393 -3.74 3.99 -11.25
CA ILE A 393 -4.59 4.97 -11.96
C ILE A 393 -5.64 5.67 -11.06
N THR A 394 -5.63 5.41 -9.74
CA THR A 394 -6.74 5.72 -8.82
C THR A 394 -6.91 7.20 -8.44
N ASN A 395 -5.94 8.09 -8.69
CA ASN A 395 -5.96 9.47 -8.18
C ASN A 395 -6.12 10.59 -9.23
N LYS A 396 -6.46 10.24 -10.49
CA LYS A 396 -6.53 11.16 -11.66
C LYS A 396 -5.21 11.90 -12.00
N ARG A 397 -4.10 11.61 -11.32
CA ARG A 397 -2.77 12.17 -11.63
C ARG A 397 -1.93 11.24 -12.50
N VAL A 398 -2.33 9.98 -12.59
CA VAL A 398 -1.83 8.98 -13.54
C VAL A 398 -2.98 8.65 -14.50
N PRO A 399 -3.06 9.31 -15.67
CA PRO A 399 -4.20 9.13 -16.57
C PRO A 399 -4.25 7.75 -17.20
N SER A 400 -3.10 7.26 -17.63
CA SER A 400 -2.94 5.92 -18.19
C SER A 400 -1.56 5.34 -17.96
N VAL A 401 -1.49 4.02 -18.05
CA VAL A 401 -0.25 3.24 -18.05
C VAL A 401 -0.28 2.31 -19.25
N ILE A 402 0.79 2.33 -20.05
CA ILE A 402 1.13 1.29 -21.01
C ILE A 402 2.31 0.51 -20.43
N ALA A 403 2.21 -0.81 -20.37
CA ALA A 403 3.32 -1.66 -19.94
C ALA A 403 3.43 -2.87 -20.87
N GLY A 404 4.65 -3.28 -21.16
CA GLY A 404 4.87 -4.53 -21.86
C GLY A 404 6.29 -5.02 -21.73
N GLY A 405 6.50 -6.25 -22.17
CA GLY A 405 7.79 -6.88 -22.00
C GLY A 405 8.06 -8.00 -22.98
N LEU A 406 9.31 -8.41 -22.99
CA LEU A 406 9.81 -9.59 -23.65
C LEU A 406 10.25 -10.57 -22.55
N GLN A 407 9.85 -11.82 -22.63
CA GLN A 407 10.35 -12.88 -21.76
C GLN A 407 10.52 -14.18 -22.54
N ASP A 408 11.75 -14.67 -22.63
CA ASP A 408 12.11 -15.92 -23.35
C ASP A 408 11.60 -15.96 -24.81
N GLY A 409 11.54 -14.80 -25.46
CA GLY A 409 11.02 -14.68 -26.84
C GLY A 409 9.52 -14.37 -26.94
N GLU A 410 8.76 -14.51 -25.85
CA GLU A 410 7.34 -14.16 -25.80
C GLU A 410 7.16 -12.69 -25.44
N ARG A 411 6.30 -11.99 -26.18
CA ARG A 411 5.96 -10.59 -25.93
C ARG A 411 4.59 -10.45 -25.31
N TRP A 412 4.45 -9.46 -24.47
CA TRP A 412 3.17 -9.06 -23.88
C TRP A 412 3.10 -7.54 -23.80
N SER A 413 1.90 -7.00 -23.85
CA SER A 413 1.64 -5.57 -23.66
C SER A 413 0.21 -5.37 -23.16
N TYR A 414 0.05 -4.50 -22.18
CA TYR A 414 -1.22 -4.08 -21.61
C TYR A 414 -1.27 -2.56 -21.56
N ALA A 415 -2.49 -2.03 -21.55
CA ALA A 415 -2.75 -0.63 -21.32
C ALA A 415 -3.98 -0.51 -20.43
N THR A 416 -3.98 0.46 -19.52
CA THR A 416 -5.10 0.78 -18.64
C THR A 416 -5.19 2.29 -18.41
N GLY A 417 -6.39 2.77 -18.08
CA GLY A 417 -6.69 4.19 -17.94
C GLY A 417 -7.14 4.87 -19.24
N THR A 418 -7.09 6.19 -19.25
CA THR A 418 -7.61 7.01 -20.36
C THR A 418 -6.50 7.70 -21.13
N ALA A 419 -6.60 7.67 -22.46
CA ALA A 419 -5.70 8.36 -23.35
C ALA A 419 -5.88 9.88 -23.32
N SER A 420 -7.06 10.40 -22.95
CA SER A 420 -7.33 11.83 -22.83
C SER A 420 -8.48 12.10 -21.85
N TYR A 421 -8.32 13.07 -20.97
CA TYR A 421 -9.41 13.57 -20.12
C TYR A 421 -10.41 14.46 -20.87
N GLU A 422 -9.99 15.09 -21.97
CA GLU A 422 -10.83 16.02 -22.73
C GLU A 422 -11.77 15.26 -23.68
N VAL A 423 -11.22 14.26 -24.37
CA VAL A 423 -11.97 13.34 -25.23
C VAL A 423 -11.75 11.92 -24.71
N PRO A 424 -12.54 11.47 -23.71
CA PRO A 424 -12.33 10.18 -23.06
C PRO A 424 -12.38 9.02 -24.03
N HIS A 425 -11.23 8.35 -24.18
CA HIS A 425 -11.10 7.06 -24.84
C HIS A 425 -10.01 6.26 -24.14
N SER A 426 -10.03 4.93 -24.32
CA SER A 426 -9.05 4.04 -23.74
C SER A 426 -7.70 4.21 -24.42
N VAL A 427 -6.63 4.10 -23.64
CA VAL A 427 -5.29 3.92 -24.19
C VAL A 427 -5.14 2.50 -24.75
N GLU A 428 -4.40 2.33 -25.86
CA GLU A 428 -4.12 1.01 -26.44
C GLU A 428 -2.65 0.61 -26.22
N PRO A 429 -2.32 -0.70 -26.10
CA PRO A 429 -0.95 -1.15 -25.80
C PRO A 429 0.09 -0.86 -26.89
N ASP A 430 -0.34 -0.56 -28.11
CA ASP A 430 0.49 -0.26 -29.28
C ASP A 430 0.73 1.24 -29.47
N PHE A 431 0.14 2.11 -28.63
CA PHE A 431 0.33 3.56 -28.70
C PHE A 431 1.81 3.96 -28.57
N SER A 432 2.17 4.95 -29.36
CA SER A 432 3.46 5.62 -29.33
C SER A 432 3.53 6.63 -28.19
N PHE A 433 4.72 6.79 -27.63
CA PHE A 433 5.00 7.73 -26.54
C PHE A 433 6.41 8.30 -26.68
N ARG A 434 6.61 9.51 -26.15
CA ARG A 434 7.95 10.11 -26.07
C ARG A 434 8.79 9.32 -25.08
N ILE A 435 10.00 8.90 -25.48
CA ILE A 435 10.86 8.07 -24.63
C ILE A 435 11.82 8.89 -23.77
N GLY A 436 11.84 10.22 -23.98
CA GLY A 436 12.70 11.14 -23.25
C GLY A 436 14.14 10.65 -23.19
N SER A 437 14.73 10.69 -22.00
CA SER A 437 16.15 10.36 -21.83
C SER A 437 16.59 8.93 -22.20
N ILE A 438 15.69 8.01 -22.55
CA ILE A 438 16.06 6.73 -23.16
C ILE A 438 16.81 6.94 -24.49
N THR A 439 16.58 8.07 -25.20
CA THR A 439 17.39 8.48 -26.37
C THR A 439 18.89 8.43 -26.10
N LYS A 440 19.33 8.73 -24.87
CA LYS A 440 20.76 8.70 -24.51
C LYS A 440 21.39 7.33 -24.70
N THR A 441 20.64 6.26 -24.46
CA THR A 441 21.09 4.89 -24.66
C THR A 441 21.33 4.60 -26.14
N PHE A 442 20.48 5.09 -27.04
CA PHE A 442 20.70 5.02 -28.49
C PHE A 442 21.96 5.81 -28.89
N THR A 443 22.07 7.07 -28.48
CA THR A 443 23.23 7.93 -28.82
C THR A 443 24.55 7.35 -28.29
N ALA A 444 24.57 6.86 -27.04
CA ALA A 444 25.73 6.22 -26.45
C ALA A 444 26.11 4.94 -27.20
N SER A 445 25.12 4.15 -27.64
CA SER A 445 25.35 2.94 -28.45
C SER A 445 26.00 3.27 -29.80
N VAL A 446 25.64 4.38 -30.46
CA VAL A 446 26.34 4.83 -31.68
C VAL A 446 27.81 5.16 -31.37
N ILE A 447 28.08 5.94 -30.31
CA ILE A 447 29.48 6.26 -29.93
C ILE A 447 30.29 5.00 -29.64
N LEU A 448 29.70 4.02 -28.96
CA LEU A 448 30.34 2.75 -28.66
C LEU A 448 30.61 1.92 -29.93
N GLN A 449 29.67 1.88 -30.88
CA GLN A 449 29.93 1.26 -32.18
C GLN A 449 31.06 1.97 -32.95
N LEU A 450 31.11 3.30 -32.91
CA LEU A 450 32.21 4.06 -33.53
C LEU A 450 33.56 3.81 -32.85
N ALA A 451 33.58 3.58 -31.53
CA ALA A 451 34.78 3.18 -30.79
C ALA A 451 35.22 1.77 -31.16
N GLU A 452 34.27 0.82 -31.26
CA GLU A 452 34.51 -0.54 -31.76
C GLU A 452 35.08 -0.53 -33.19
N GLU A 453 34.55 0.34 -34.06
CA GLU A 453 35.02 0.57 -35.43
C GLU A 453 36.35 1.35 -35.49
N LYS A 454 36.92 1.71 -34.34
CA LYS A 454 38.17 2.48 -34.18
C LYS A 454 38.14 3.85 -34.85
N GLN A 455 36.94 4.42 -35.07
CA GLN A 455 36.78 5.76 -35.62
C GLN A 455 37.01 6.85 -34.56
N LEU A 456 36.81 6.51 -33.29
CA LEU A 456 37.11 7.37 -32.14
C LEU A 456 37.61 6.54 -30.96
N SER A 457 38.16 7.21 -29.94
CA SER A 457 38.41 6.61 -28.63
C SER A 457 37.47 7.22 -27.58
N LEU A 458 36.95 6.40 -26.66
CA LEU A 458 36.18 6.89 -25.51
C LEU A 458 37.00 7.83 -24.61
N ASP A 459 38.33 7.75 -24.69
CA ASP A 459 39.26 8.60 -23.95
C ASP A 459 39.78 9.82 -24.74
N ASP A 460 39.32 10.00 -25.98
CA ASP A 460 39.58 11.23 -26.73
C ASP A 460 39.02 12.45 -25.98
N SER A 461 39.75 13.56 -26.02
CA SER A 461 39.24 14.84 -25.55
C SER A 461 38.13 15.33 -26.47
N VAL A 462 37.18 16.07 -25.90
CA VAL A 462 36.11 16.72 -26.68
C VAL A 462 36.71 17.73 -27.65
N GLU A 463 37.77 18.44 -27.27
CA GLU A 463 38.46 19.43 -28.12
C GLU A 463 39.03 18.81 -29.41
N LYS A 464 39.49 17.55 -29.37
CA LYS A 464 39.99 16.84 -30.57
C LYS A 464 38.94 16.80 -31.67
N TRP A 465 37.67 16.59 -31.30
CA TRP A 465 36.57 16.43 -32.24
C TRP A 465 35.82 17.74 -32.48
N LEU A 466 35.66 18.57 -31.44
CA LEU A 466 34.89 19.80 -31.46
C LEU A 466 35.75 21.00 -31.06
N PRO A 467 36.79 21.35 -31.87
CA PRO A 467 37.73 22.39 -31.50
C PRO A 467 37.03 23.75 -31.33
N GLY A 468 37.28 24.41 -30.20
CA GLY A 468 36.75 25.74 -29.88
C GLY A 468 35.25 25.78 -29.54
N VAL A 469 34.59 24.63 -29.38
CA VAL A 469 33.19 24.53 -28.95
C VAL A 469 33.07 24.70 -27.44
N ILE A 470 33.93 24.02 -26.67
CA ILE A 470 33.94 24.10 -25.20
C ILE A 470 34.93 25.18 -24.75
N LYS A 471 34.43 26.40 -24.52
CA LYS A 471 35.24 27.57 -24.13
C LYS A 471 34.46 28.53 -23.24
N GLY A 472 35.20 29.39 -22.54
CA GLY A 472 34.64 30.40 -21.63
C GLY A 472 34.38 29.86 -20.23
N ASN A 473 34.15 30.76 -19.26
CA ASN A 473 33.78 30.44 -17.87
C ASN A 473 34.67 29.41 -17.14
N GLY A 474 35.91 29.20 -17.58
CA GLY A 474 36.85 28.24 -16.97
C GLY A 474 36.72 26.81 -17.51
N TYR A 475 35.95 26.57 -18.57
CA TYR A 475 35.95 25.28 -19.26
C TYR A 475 37.21 25.10 -20.12
N ASP A 476 37.70 23.86 -20.18
CA ASP A 476 38.75 23.42 -21.09
C ASP A 476 38.36 22.08 -21.72
N GLY A 477 38.01 22.12 -23.01
CA GLY A 477 37.61 20.94 -23.78
C GLY A 477 38.70 19.86 -23.90
N ASN A 478 39.97 20.20 -23.65
CA ASN A 478 41.07 19.22 -23.66
C ASN A 478 40.99 18.25 -22.48
N ASN A 479 40.38 18.67 -21.37
CA ASN A 479 40.30 17.89 -20.14
C ASN A 479 39.00 17.07 -20.04
N ILE A 480 38.02 17.32 -20.92
CA ILE A 480 36.76 16.57 -20.96
C ILE A 480 36.89 15.44 -21.97
N LYS A 481 36.62 14.21 -21.54
CA LYS A 481 36.66 13.02 -22.39
C LYS A 481 35.28 12.64 -22.91
N ILE A 482 35.22 11.92 -24.04
CA ILE A 482 33.95 11.38 -24.57
C ILE A 482 33.23 10.50 -23.53
N ARG A 483 33.95 9.60 -22.84
CA ARG A 483 33.35 8.76 -21.78
C ARG A 483 32.69 9.58 -20.67
N GLN A 484 33.25 10.75 -20.35
CA GLN A 484 32.74 11.62 -19.29
C GLN A 484 31.44 12.32 -19.73
N LEU A 485 31.24 12.52 -21.03
CA LEU A 485 29.94 12.94 -21.55
C LEU A 485 28.90 11.83 -21.30
N LEU A 486 29.21 10.60 -21.68
CA LEU A 486 28.25 9.48 -21.65
C LEU A 486 27.86 9.01 -20.23
N ASN A 487 28.72 9.21 -19.22
CA ASN A 487 28.42 8.87 -17.83
C ASN A 487 28.16 10.09 -16.91
N HIS A 488 28.05 11.29 -17.49
CA HIS A 488 27.79 12.54 -16.75
C HIS A 488 28.83 12.97 -15.72
N THR A 489 30.12 12.72 -16.01
CA THR A 489 31.26 13.20 -15.18
C THR A 489 32.06 14.33 -15.83
N SER A 490 31.52 14.99 -16.86
CA SER A 490 32.20 16.06 -17.61
C SER A 490 32.42 17.35 -16.84
N GLY A 491 31.62 17.63 -15.80
CA GLY A 491 31.59 18.93 -15.11
C GLY A 491 30.83 20.03 -15.86
N LEU A 492 30.21 19.72 -17.00
CA LEU A 492 29.38 20.66 -17.75
C LEU A 492 28.07 20.95 -16.99
N ALA A 493 27.77 22.24 -16.80
CA ALA A 493 26.51 22.66 -16.19
C ALA A 493 25.31 22.23 -17.03
N SER A 494 24.17 22.00 -16.37
CA SER A 494 22.92 21.68 -17.05
C SER A 494 22.20 22.96 -17.47
N TYR A 495 21.74 23.03 -18.72
CA TYR A 495 20.83 24.08 -19.18
C TYR A 495 19.37 23.80 -18.79
N THR A 496 19.03 22.57 -18.39
CA THR A 496 17.68 22.20 -17.92
C THR A 496 17.56 22.35 -16.41
N ASP A 497 17.82 23.56 -15.91
CA ASP A 497 17.55 23.92 -14.52
C ASP A 497 16.04 24.05 -14.25
N PRO A 498 15.61 24.22 -12.98
CA PRO A 498 14.19 24.35 -12.67
C PRO A 498 13.48 25.48 -13.42
N ASP A 499 14.14 26.59 -13.72
CA ASP A 499 13.52 27.70 -14.47
C ASP A 499 13.28 27.31 -15.93
N MET A 500 14.26 26.68 -16.58
CA MET A 500 14.11 26.16 -17.94
C MET A 500 12.99 25.11 -18.02
N ARG A 501 12.97 24.17 -17.05
CA ARG A 501 12.01 23.05 -17.02
C ARG A 501 10.59 23.48 -16.64
N ASP A 502 10.44 24.29 -15.60
CA ASP A 502 9.13 24.59 -15.00
C ASP A 502 8.48 25.85 -15.57
N ILE A 503 9.27 26.74 -16.20
CA ILE A 503 8.79 28.05 -16.64
C ILE A 503 9.00 28.22 -18.15
N ILE A 504 10.26 28.22 -18.62
CA ILE A 504 10.59 28.65 -19.99
C ILE A 504 9.98 27.71 -21.03
N LEU A 505 10.17 26.39 -20.86
CA LEU A 505 9.70 25.39 -21.81
C LEU A 505 8.16 25.27 -21.83
N PRO A 506 7.44 25.16 -20.69
CA PRO A 506 5.99 25.15 -20.69
C PRO A 506 5.34 26.44 -21.22
N HIS A 507 5.96 27.60 -21.01
CA HIS A 507 5.41 28.89 -21.49
C HIS A 507 5.68 29.13 -22.99
N ASN A 508 6.66 28.44 -23.57
CA ASN A 508 6.98 28.56 -25.00
C ASN A 508 7.30 27.19 -25.62
N PRO A 509 6.33 26.26 -25.66
CA PRO A 509 6.56 24.85 -26.01
C PRO A 509 6.94 24.64 -27.48
N PHE A 510 6.72 25.65 -28.34
CA PHE A 510 7.03 25.56 -29.77
C PHE A 510 8.36 26.23 -30.14
N ARG A 511 9.09 26.79 -29.18
CA ARG A 511 10.39 27.41 -29.44
C ARG A 511 11.38 26.40 -30.00
N TYR A 512 11.98 26.75 -31.13
CA TYR A 512 13.13 26.04 -31.67
C TYR A 512 14.40 26.42 -30.90
N TYR A 513 15.20 25.41 -30.56
CA TYR A 513 16.54 25.55 -30.03
C TYR A 513 17.52 24.86 -30.98
N SER A 514 18.49 25.60 -31.51
CA SER A 514 19.60 24.97 -32.22
C SER A 514 20.53 24.26 -31.23
N VAL A 515 21.32 23.30 -31.74
CA VAL A 515 22.35 22.62 -30.93
C VAL A 515 23.32 23.63 -30.29
N ASP A 516 23.68 24.68 -31.02
CA ASP A 516 24.57 25.72 -30.51
C ASP A 516 23.92 26.61 -29.45
N ASP A 517 22.60 26.84 -29.52
CA ASP A 517 21.86 27.51 -28.43
C ASP A 517 21.94 26.72 -27.14
N LEU A 518 21.71 25.40 -27.20
CA LEU A 518 21.71 24.53 -26.02
C LEU A 518 23.10 24.41 -25.38
N ILE A 519 24.14 24.28 -26.21
CA ILE A 519 25.53 24.32 -25.75
C ILE A 519 25.84 25.68 -25.12
N GLY A 520 25.44 26.78 -25.77
CA GLY A 520 25.62 28.14 -25.27
C GLY A 520 24.97 28.36 -23.91
N LEU A 521 23.73 27.88 -23.72
CA LEU A 521 23.01 27.97 -22.44
C LEU A 521 23.72 27.22 -21.31
N ALA A 522 24.32 26.06 -21.60
CA ALA A 522 25.10 25.32 -20.62
C ALA A 522 26.42 26.04 -20.29
N LEU A 523 27.16 26.47 -21.30
CA LEU A 523 28.46 27.12 -21.15
C LEU A 523 28.38 28.53 -20.57
N ALA A 524 27.21 29.18 -20.63
CA ALA A 524 26.93 30.44 -19.93
C ALA A 524 27.06 30.34 -18.41
N LYS A 525 27.03 29.12 -17.86
CA LYS A 525 27.25 28.82 -16.44
C LYS A 525 28.66 28.25 -16.22
N PRO A 526 29.31 28.52 -15.08
CA PRO A 526 30.63 27.94 -14.77
C PRO A 526 30.56 26.41 -14.66
N PRO A 527 31.69 25.70 -14.85
CA PRO A 527 31.79 24.28 -14.57
C PRO A 527 31.34 23.97 -13.14
N VAL A 528 30.58 22.89 -12.94
CA VAL A 528 30.13 22.48 -11.61
C VAL A 528 31.28 21.88 -10.80
N TYR A 529 32.23 21.25 -11.48
CA TYR A 529 33.46 20.67 -10.93
C TYR A 529 34.45 20.39 -12.07
N ALA A 530 35.70 20.04 -11.74
CA ALA A 530 36.69 19.65 -12.74
C ALA A 530 36.36 18.27 -13.36
N PRO A 531 36.59 18.03 -14.66
CA PRO A 531 36.17 16.79 -15.32
C PRO A 531 36.65 15.52 -14.61
N GLY A 532 35.74 14.58 -14.41
CA GLY A 532 35.98 13.29 -13.74
C GLY A 532 36.04 13.35 -12.21
N LYS A 533 35.83 14.51 -11.58
CA LYS A 533 35.89 14.65 -10.11
C LYS A 533 34.60 14.31 -9.38
N ASP A 534 33.46 14.45 -10.04
CA ASP A 534 32.15 14.20 -9.46
C ASP A 534 31.13 13.89 -10.58
N TRP A 535 29.88 13.71 -10.20
CA TRP A 535 28.77 13.37 -11.09
C TRP A 535 27.66 14.42 -11.03
N ASN A 536 27.17 14.84 -12.20
CA ASN A 536 26.05 15.77 -12.34
C ASN A 536 25.33 15.51 -13.66
N TYR A 537 24.05 15.15 -13.58
CA TYR A 537 23.22 14.93 -14.74
C TYR A 537 23.14 16.19 -15.62
N SER A 538 23.55 16.07 -16.88
CA SER A 538 23.58 17.19 -17.81
C SER A 538 23.24 16.73 -19.22
N ASN A 539 22.14 17.25 -19.76
CA ASN A 539 21.65 16.92 -21.10
C ASN A 539 22.60 17.38 -22.20
N VAL A 540 23.37 18.46 -21.96
CA VAL A 540 24.34 18.97 -22.95
C VAL A 540 25.43 17.94 -23.28
N ASN A 541 25.72 17.01 -22.35
CA ASN A 541 26.70 15.97 -22.58
C ASN A 541 26.32 15.09 -23.78
N THR A 542 25.06 14.65 -23.84
CA THR A 542 24.58 13.78 -24.93
C THR A 542 24.40 14.56 -26.23
N ILE A 543 24.06 15.86 -26.16
CA ILE A 543 24.02 16.75 -27.32
C ILE A 543 25.41 16.89 -27.94
N LEU A 544 26.44 17.07 -27.12
CA LEU A 544 27.83 17.08 -27.58
C LEU A 544 28.23 15.73 -28.18
N ALA A 545 27.81 14.60 -27.59
CA ALA A 545 28.02 13.28 -28.18
C ALA A 545 27.36 13.17 -29.56
N GLY A 546 26.15 13.71 -29.75
CA GLY A 546 25.49 13.81 -31.05
C GLY A 546 26.29 14.63 -32.07
N LYS A 547 26.90 15.74 -31.64
CA LYS A 547 27.76 16.59 -32.48
C LYS A 547 29.09 15.89 -32.82
N ILE A 548 29.63 15.08 -31.90
CA ILE A 548 30.81 14.24 -32.16
C ILE A 548 30.48 13.15 -33.19
N ILE A 549 29.33 12.47 -33.07
CA ILE A 549 28.86 11.51 -34.09
C ILE A 549 28.87 12.17 -35.47
N GLN A 550 28.27 13.35 -35.60
CA GLN A 550 28.25 14.09 -36.87
C GLN A 550 29.63 14.46 -37.37
N LYS A 551 30.54 14.85 -36.49
CA LYS A 551 31.90 15.17 -36.88
C LYS A 551 32.67 13.96 -37.39
N VAL A 552 32.49 12.80 -36.75
CA VAL A 552 33.19 11.55 -37.07
C VAL A 552 32.68 10.96 -38.39
N THR A 553 31.36 10.92 -38.58
CA THR A 553 30.73 10.17 -39.68
C THR A 553 30.30 11.03 -40.86
N GLY A 554 30.11 12.34 -40.66
CA GLY A 554 29.44 13.24 -41.60
C GLY A 554 27.91 13.21 -41.54
N ASP A 555 27.31 12.23 -40.85
CA ASP A 555 25.87 12.05 -40.69
C ASP A 555 25.38 12.56 -39.33
N THR A 556 24.16 13.10 -39.23
CA THR A 556 23.59 13.46 -37.93
C THR A 556 23.42 12.25 -37.00
N TYR A 557 23.32 12.47 -35.69
CA TYR A 557 23.01 11.37 -34.76
C TYR A 557 21.69 10.67 -35.12
N ALA A 558 20.70 11.43 -35.60
CA ALA A 558 19.41 10.90 -36.03
C ALA A 558 19.58 9.89 -37.18
N GLU A 559 20.38 10.27 -38.18
CA GLU A 559 20.69 9.44 -39.34
C GLU A 559 21.49 8.18 -38.96
N GLN A 560 22.43 8.30 -38.01
CA GLN A 560 23.19 7.17 -37.52
C GLN A 560 22.33 6.21 -36.67
N ILE A 561 21.43 6.73 -35.83
CA ILE A 561 20.43 5.91 -35.12
C ILE A 561 19.53 5.17 -36.12
N ARG A 562 19.09 5.86 -37.19
CA ARG A 562 18.29 5.25 -38.25
C ARG A 562 19.00 4.07 -38.90
N LYS A 563 20.20 4.31 -39.43
CA LYS A 563 21.01 3.32 -40.15
C LYS A 563 21.47 2.15 -39.29
N ARG A 564 21.80 2.40 -38.02
CA ARG A 564 22.40 1.39 -37.12
C ARG A 564 21.37 0.60 -36.34
N PHE A 565 20.21 1.20 -36.02
CA PHE A 565 19.24 0.59 -35.11
C PHE A 565 17.84 0.51 -35.69
N ILE A 566 17.25 1.61 -36.16
CA ILE A 566 15.84 1.64 -36.56
C ILE A 566 15.60 0.71 -37.76
N GLU A 567 16.37 0.86 -38.83
CA GLU A 567 16.19 0.03 -40.04
C GLU A 567 16.63 -1.42 -39.83
N PRO A 568 17.81 -1.73 -39.25
CA PRO A 568 18.26 -3.11 -39.12
C PRO A 568 17.41 -3.93 -38.13
N LEU A 569 16.83 -3.30 -37.11
CA LEU A 569 15.97 -3.98 -36.13
C LEU A 569 14.48 -3.92 -36.51
N GLY A 570 14.10 -3.21 -37.57
CA GLY A 570 12.71 -3.04 -37.99
C GLY A 570 11.86 -2.31 -36.94
N LEU A 571 12.38 -1.22 -36.37
CA LEU A 571 11.70 -0.41 -35.36
C LEU A 571 10.72 0.56 -36.04
N THR A 572 9.59 0.04 -36.52
CA THR A 572 8.62 0.76 -37.37
C THR A 572 7.87 1.90 -36.68
N GLU A 573 7.84 1.93 -35.35
CA GLU A 573 7.17 2.95 -34.53
C GLU A 573 8.18 3.79 -33.74
N THR A 574 9.45 3.80 -34.16
CA THR A 574 10.51 4.58 -33.52
C THR A 574 11.00 5.70 -34.41
N PHE A 575 10.95 6.92 -33.88
CA PHE A 575 11.23 8.15 -34.63
C PHE A 575 12.18 9.06 -33.85
N VAL A 576 13.10 9.71 -34.55
CA VAL A 576 13.88 10.83 -34.03
C VAL A 576 13.16 12.11 -34.44
N MET A 577 12.66 12.88 -33.47
CA MET A 577 11.71 13.96 -33.76
C MET A 577 12.37 15.24 -34.25
N GLU A 578 13.67 15.45 -33.96
CA GLU A 578 14.41 16.66 -34.26
C GLU A 578 13.69 17.93 -33.77
N ASN A 579 13.00 18.66 -34.66
CA ASN A 579 12.25 19.88 -34.33
C ASN A 579 10.72 19.73 -34.45
N SER A 580 10.22 18.53 -34.76
CA SER A 580 8.79 18.28 -34.87
C SER A 580 8.12 18.43 -33.50
N SER A 581 6.93 19.03 -33.49
CA SER A 581 6.07 19.08 -32.30
C SER A 581 5.20 17.84 -32.14
N HIS A 582 4.85 17.22 -33.28
CA HIS A 582 3.83 16.19 -33.40
C HIS A 582 4.37 14.80 -33.11
N ILE A 583 3.64 14.00 -32.33
CA ILE A 583 3.99 12.61 -32.04
C ILE A 583 3.41 11.72 -33.16
N PRO A 584 4.24 10.99 -33.93
CA PRO A 584 3.73 10.12 -34.99
C PRO A 584 2.99 8.91 -34.44
N GLY A 585 2.02 8.41 -35.21
CA GLY A 585 1.23 7.23 -34.86
C GLY A 585 0.07 7.53 -33.90
N LYS A 586 -0.57 6.49 -33.38
CA LYS A 586 -1.59 6.65 -32.32
C LYS A 586 -0.88 6.94 -31.00
N HIS A 587 -1.33 7.93 -30.26
CA HIS A 587 -0.74 8.28 -28.97
C HIS A 587 -1.80 8.86 -28.02
N ALA A 588 -1.49 8.84 -26.73
CA ALA A 588 -2.29 9.51 -25.71
C ALA A 588 -2.00 11.03 -25.70
N THR A 589 -2.89 11.80 -25.09
CA THR A 589 -2.57 13.16 -24.61
C THR A 589 -1.48 13.05 -23.55
N GLY A 590 -0.39 13.78 -23.73
CA GLY A 590 0.71 13.87 -22.78
C GLY A 590 0.48 14.99 -21.78
N TYR A 591 0.34 14.66 -20.50
CA TYR A 591 0.06 15.65 -19.45
C TYR A 591 1.32 16.06 -18.68
N ASN A 592 1.41 17.34 -18.33
CA ASN A 592 2.33 17.83 -17.32
C ASN A 592 1.57 18.25 -16.07
N MET A 593 2.19 18.10 -14.91
CA MET A 593 1.62 18.54 -13.65
C MET A 593 2.26 19.85 -13.20
N ASP A 594 1.43 20.84 -12.88
CA ASP A 594 1.90 22.07 -12.25
C ASP A 594 2.14 21.89 -10.74
N ARG A 595 2.60 22.94 -10.07
CA ARG A 595 2.88 22.90 -8.63
C ARG A 595 1.63 22.73 -7.75
N SER A 596 0.44 22.97 -8.27
CA SER A 596 -0.83 22.76 -7.58
C SER A 596 -1.33 21.31 -7.68
N GLY A 597 -0.69 20.50 -8.54
CA GLY A 597 -1.13 19.14 -8.84
C GLY A 597 -2.16 19.09 -9.98
N HIS A 598 -2.35 20.18 -10.72
CA HIS A 598 -3.23 20.23 -11.87
C HIS A 598 -2.49 19.71 -13.12
N LEU A 599 -3.14 18.79 -13.84
CA LEU A 599 -2.66 18.28 -15.11
C LEU A 599 -3.09 19.19 -16.26
N TYR A 600 -2.15 19.59 -17.10
CA TYR A 600 -2.39 20.34 -18.34
C TYR A 600 -1.78 19.62 -19.53
N ASP A 601 -2.42 19.76 -20.70
CA ASP A 601 -1.96 19.15 -21.95
C ASP A 601 -0.66 19.82 -22.42
N LEU A 602 0.36 19.00 -22.68
CA LEU A 602 1.60 19.41 -23.33
C LEU A 602 2.04 18.38 -24.39
N THR A 603 1.05 17.80 -25.07
CA THR A 603 1.22 16.77 -26.10
C THR A 603 2.04 17.29 -27.26
N GLU A 604 1.66 18.46 -27.80
CA GLU A 604 2.33 19.12 -28.92
C GLU A 604 3.43 20.06 -28.39
N MET A 605 4.69 19.68 -28.60
CA MET A 605 5.84 20.45 -28.13
C MET A 605 7.06 20.17 -29.02
N ASN A 606 7.73 21.23 -29.47
CA ASN A 606 8.94 21.14 -30.26
C ASN A 606 10.06 20.43 -29.47
N GLN A 607 10.59 19.31 -29.99
CA GLN A 607 11.57 18.49 -29.26
C GLN A 607 13.03 18.96 -29.39
N SER A 608 13.28 20.04 -30.12
CA SER A 608 14.64 20.52 -30.37
C SER A 608 15.38 20.90 -29.08
N TRP A 609 14.67 21.24 -27.99
CA TRP A 609 15.28 21.52 -26.68
C TRP A 609 15.99 20.30 -26.05
N ALA A 610 15.57 19.09 -26.41
CA ALA A 610 16.13 17.84 -25.89
C ALA A 610 17.17 17.24 -26.85
N ASN A 611 16.92 17.29 -28.16
CA ASN A 611 17.82 16.78 -29.21
C ASN A 611 18.31 15.35 -28.87
N ALA A 612 19.58 15.01 -29.13
CA ALA A 612 20.17 13.70 -28.84
C ALA A 612 20.09 13.27 -27.36
N ALA A 613 19.68 14.15 -26.44
CA ALA A 613 19.44 13.80 -25.06
C ALA A 613 18.03 13.26 -24.78
N GLY A 614 17.04 13.44 -25.67
CA GLY A 614 15.67 13.00 -25.37
C GLY A 614 14.57 13.22 -26.39
N ASP A 615 14.88 13.43 -27.67
CA ASP A 615 13.90 13.79 -28.71
C ASP A 615 13.22 12.60 -29.42
N MET A 616 13.35 11.37 -28.92
CA MET A 616 12.79 10.21 -29.62
C MET A 616 11.37 9.87 -29.16
N VAL A 617 10.61 9.28 -30.08
CA VAL A 617 9.34 8.60 -29.86
C VAL A 617 9.54 7.11 -30.16
N SER A 618 8.86 6.24 -29.41
CA SER A 618 8.85 4.80 -29.66
C SER A 618 7.56 4.19 -29.09
N ASN A 619 7.46 2.86 -29.14
CA ASN A 619 6.44 2.10 -28.44
C ASN A 619 7.05 0.91 -27.67
N VAL A 620 6.20 0.17 -26.97
CA VAL A 620 6.62 -1.00 -26.18
C VAL A 620 7.37 -2.04 -27.04
N LYS A 621 6.83 -2.38 -28.21
CA LYS A 621 7.39 -3.42 -29.07
C LYS A 621 8.81 -3.07 -29.52
N ASP A 622 9.02 -1.84 -29.93
CA ASP A 622 10.29 -1.43 -30.51
C ASP A 622 11.34 -1.20 -29.42
N LEU A 623 10.98 -0.59 -28.29
CA LEU A 623 11.89 -0.48 -27.14
C LEU A 623 12.30 -1.85 -26.60
N THR A 624 11.36 -2.79 -26.45
CA THR A 624 11.71 -4.16 -26.03
C THR A 624 12.63 -4.85 -27.05
N THR A 625 12.50 -4.55 -28.34
CA THR A 625 13.38 -5.08 -29.40
C THR A 625 14.80 -4.49 -29.30
N PHE A 626 14.91 -3.16 -29.19
CA PHE A 626 16.19 -2.47 -29.05
C PHE A 626 16.94 -2.92 -27.79
N PHE A 627 16.30 -2.89 -26.63
CA PHE A 627 16.95 -3.28 -25.37
C PHE A 627 17.29 -4.77 -25.31
N SER A 628 16.48 -5.64 -25.92
CA SER A 628 16.83 -7.06 -26.06
C SER A 628 18.07 -7.26 -26.93
N ALA A 629 18.18 -6.53 -28.04
CA ALA A 629 19.36 -6.58 -28.92
C ALA A 629 20.61 -6.01 -28.23
N LEU A 630 20.48 -4.89 -27.52
CA LEU A 630 21.58 -4.26 -26.78
C LEU A 630 22.09 -5.17 -25.66
N LEU A 631 21.23 -5.50 -24.70
CA LEU A 631 21.60 -6.27 -23.50
C LEU A 631 21.88 -7.74 -23.80
N GLY A 632 21.43 -8.23 -24.96
CA GLY A 632 21.78 -9.54 -25.50
C GLY A 632 23.10 -9.59 -26.25
N GLY A 633 23.86 -8.48 -26.34
CA GLY A 633 25.16 -8.42 -26.99
C GLY A 633 25.13 -8.47 -28.52
N LYS A 634 23.99 -8.12 -29.15
CA LYS A 634 23.88 -8.08 -30.61
C LYS A 634 24.32 -6.75 -31.22
N LEU A 635 24.24 -5.66 -30.45
CA LEU A 635 24.54 -4.31 -30.95
C LEU A 635 25.98 -3.86 -30.66
N LEU A 636 26.60 -4.40 -29.62
CA LEU A 636 27.95 -4.07 -29.17
C LEU A 636 28.69 -5.38 -28.91
N ASN A 637 29.98 -5.43 -29.27
CA ASN A 637 30.82 -6.53 -28.84
C ASN A 637 31.06 -6.52 -27.31
N GLN A 638 31.71 -7.58 -26.80
CA GLN A 638 31.94 -7.74 -25.36
C GLN A 638 32.77 -6.59 -24.77
N GLU A 639 33.79 -6.10 -25.48
CA GLU A 639 34.63 -5.00 -24.99
C GLU A 639 33.83 -3.71 -24.80
N MET A 640 32.98 -3.35 -25.77
CA MET A 640 32.14 -2.16 -25.67
C MET A 640 30.99 -2.34 -24.68
N MET A 641 30.47 -3.56 -24.52
CA MET A 641 29.52 -3.86 -23.46
C MET A 641 30.16 -3.67 -22.08
N ASP A 642 31.39 -4.15 -21.87
CA ASP A 642 32.12 -3.94 -20.62
C ASP A 642 32.37 -2.44 -20.35
N GLN A 643 32.67 -1.65 -21.38
CA GLN A 643 32.75 -0.19 -21.25
C GLN A 643 31.39 0.42 -20.88
N MET A 644 30.30 0.01 -21.53
CA MET A 644 28.94 0.50 -21.24
C MET A 644 28.54 0.24 -19.79
N LEU A 645 28.90 -0.92 -19.25
CA LEU A 645 28.57 -1.38 -17.91
C LEU A 645 29.60 -0.97 -16.84
N THR A 646 30.69 -0.28 -17.22
CA THR A 646 31.62 0.31 -16.26
C THR A 646 30.99 1.55 -15.65
N THR A 647 30.65 1.47 -14.36
CA THR A 647 29.82 2.48 -13.70
C THR A 647 30.61 3.47 -12.85
N VAL A 648 30.00 4.65 -12.67
CA VAL A 648 30.33 5.62 -11.63
C VAL A 648 29.19 5.73 -10.63
N ASP A 649 29.50 6.16 -9.41
CA ASP A 649 28.50 6.44 -8.38
C ASP A 649 27.76 7.75 -8.65
N SER A 650 26.46 7.75 -8.39
CA SER A 650 25.60 8.93 -8.48
C SER A 650 24.44 8.87 -7.48
N PRO A 651 23.76 10.00 -7.21
CA PRO A 651 22.50 10.00 -6.48
C PRO A 651 21.38 9.16 -7.12
N LEU A 652 21.48 8.86 -8.42
CA LEU A 652 20.53 7.99 -9.15
C LEU A 652 20.93 6.51 -9.12
N GLY A 653 22.00 6.15 -8.41
CA GLY A 653 22.59 4.81 -8.40
C GLY A 653 23.84 4.72 -9.28
N LYS A 654 24.12 3.51 -9.79
CA LYS A 654 25.31 3.24 -10.61
C LYS A 654 25.03 3.60 -12.08
N VAL A 655 25.84 4.49 -12.64
CA VAL A 655 25.66 5.07 -13.98
C VAL A 655 26.75 4.56 -14.92
N GLY A 656 26.36 3.85 -15.97
CA GLY A 656 27.23 3.43 -17.06
C GLY A 656 27.28 4.47 -18.20
N LEU A 657 27.64 4.03 -19.40
CA LEU A 657 27.65 4.89 -20.59
C LEU A 657 26.25 4.93 -21.22
N GLY A 658 25.44 5.93 -20.87
CA GLY A 658 24.07 6.08 -21.36
C GLY A 658 23.08 5.03 -20.83
N ILE A 659 23.38 4.39 -19.69
CA ILE A 659 22.56 3.37 -19.05
C ILE A 659 22.74 3.41 -17.52
N PHE A 660 21.76 2.91 -16.77
CA PHE A 660 21.79 2.78 -15.31
C PHE A 660 21.65 1.32 -14.89
N GLU A 661 22.28 0.98 -13.76
CA GLU A 661 22.00 -0.26 -13.03
C GLU A 661 20.87 -0.02 -12.02
N GLY A 662 19.85 -0.86 -12.06
CA GLY A 662 18.96 -1.09 -10.95
C GLY A 662 19.19 -2.48 -10.35
N ARG A 663 18.79 -2.66 -9.09
CA ARG A 663 18.88 -3.96 -8.41
C ARG A 663 17.55 -4.34 -7.82
N THR A 664 17.16 -5.59 -8.02
CA THR A 664 16.05 -6.21 -7.31
C THR A 664 16.41 -6.42 -5.83
N PRO A 665 15.42 -6.60 -4.93
CA PRO A 665 15.68 -6.88 -3.52
C PRO A 665 16.54 -8.12 -3.24
N ASP A 666 16.51 -9.13 -4.12
CA ASP A 666 17.36 -10.33 -4.05
C ASP A 666 18.76 -10.12 -4.68
N GLY A 667 19.05 -8.92 -5.18
CA GLY A 667 20.38 -8.51 -5.64
C GLY A 667 20.66 -8.72 -7.12
N GLN A 668 19.69 -9.15 -7.93
CA GLN A 668 19.85 -9.25 -9.38
C GLN A 668 19.94 -7.86 -10.03
N SER A 669 20.98 -7.64 -10.83
CA SER A 669 21.13 -6.41 -11.61
C SER A 669 20.25 -6.44 -12.85
N TYR A 670 19.56 -5.34 -13.09
CA TYR A 670 18.90 -5.02 -14.35
C TYR A 670 19.42 -3.68 -14.87
N TRP A 671 19.48 -3.55 -16.19
CA TRP A 671 20.13 -2.45 -16.88
C TRP A 671 19.16 -1.78 -17.83
N GLY A 672 19.22 -0.46 -17.91
CA GLY A 672 18.31 0.29 -18.76
C GLY A 672 18.35 1.79 -18.51
N HIS A 673 17.29 2.48 -18.89
CA HIS A 673 17.22 3.92 -18.70
C HIS A 673 15.79 4.38 -18.37
N ALA A 674 15.72 5.42 -17.55
CA ALA A 674 14.49 6.16 -17.28
C ALA A 674 14.38 7.39 -18.19
N GLY A 675 13.21 7.62 -18.77
CA GLY A 675 12.96 8.72 -19.69
C GLY A 675 11.82 9.60 -19.22
N GLY A 676 12.14 10.73 -18.60
CA GLY A 676 11.16 11.80 -18.36
C GLY A 676 11.28 12.87 -19.45
N THR A 677 10.17 13.24 -20.05
CA THR A 677 10.03 14.43 -20.91
C THR A 677 8.62 14.97 -20.78
N PHE A 678 8.37 16.18 -21.27
CA PHE A 678 7.03 16.78 -21.20
C PHE A 678 5.98 15.83 -21.81
N GLY A 679 4.92 15.61 -21.05
CA GLY A 679 3.81 14.72 -21.36
C GLY A 679 4.00 13.25 -20.98
N PHE A 680 5.23 12.74 -20.86
CA PHE A 680 5.47 11.30 -20.74
C PHE A 680 6.64 10.94 -19.80
N GLU A 681 6.40 9.94 -18.95
CA GLU A 681 7.40 9.23 -18.18
C GLU A 681 7.51 7.79 -18.66
N THR A 682 8.70 7.36 -19.06
CA THR A 682 8.97 6.04 -19.63
C THR A 682 10.09 5.35 -18.85
N ARG A 683 10.06 4.02 -18.74
CA ARG A 683 11.17 3.19 -18.24
C ARG A 683 11.38 2.03 -19.21
N ALA A 684 12.64 1.65 -19.43
CA ALA A 684 12.99 0.46 -20.18
C ALA A 684 14.19 -0.21 -19.53
N PHE A 685 14.02 -1.43 -19.02
CA PHE A 685 15.02 -2.15 -18.23
C PHE A 685 14.98 -3.66 -18.48
N GLY A 686 16.10 -4.34 -18.28
CA GLY A 686 16.17 -5.80 -18.25
C GLY A 686 17.52 -6.33 -17.79
N PRO A 687 17.63 -7.58 -17.31
CA PRO A 687 18.92 -8.21 -17.05
C PRO A 687 19.75 -8.40 -18.33
N LEU A 688 21.05 -8.60 -18.13
CA LEU A 688 21.96 -9.00 -19.20
C LEU A 688 21.50 -10.32 -19.85
N GLY A 689 21.85 -10.48 -21.13
CA GLY A 689 21.38 -11.59 -21.97
C GLY A 689 20.13 -11.24 -22.78
N GLY A 690 19.44 -10.14 -22.48
CA GLY A 690 18.39 -9.57 -23.34
C GLY A 690 17.14 -10.43 -23.51
N LYS A 691 16.96 -11.46 -22.66
CA LYS A 691 15.81 -12.38 -22.72
C LYS A 691 14.62 -11.92 -21.89
N HIS A 692 14.82 -10.96 -20.99
CA HIS A 692 13.77 -10.39 -20.16
C HIS A 692 13.88 -8.87 -20.21
N ILE A 693 12.93 -8.19 -20.83
CA ILE A 693 12.88 -6.72 -20.92
C ILE A 693 11.49 -6.26 -20.46
N LEU A 694 11.44 -5.19 -19.68
CA LEU A 694 10.23 -4.46 -19.33
C LEU A 694 10.31 -3.05 -19.90
N VAL A 695 9.20 -2.59 -20.48
CA VAL A 695 8.97 -1.21 -20.89
C VAL A 695 7.67 -0.73 -20.25
N THR A 696 7.69 0.44 -19.62
CA THR A 696 6.50 1.10 -19.09
C THR A 696 6.46 2.55 -19.56
N ALA A 697 5.27 3.06 -19.87
CA ALA A 697 5.04 4.45 -20.26
C ALA A 697 3.78 4.97 -19.57
N ILE A 698 3.86 6.18 -19.03
CA ILE A 698 2.78 6.88 -18.34
C ILE A 698 2.63 8.24 -19.01
N ASN A 699 1.42 8.61 -19.43
CA ASN A 699 1.13 9.88 -20.11
C ASN A 699 0.96 11.06 -19.14
N SER A 700 1.77 11.08 -18.09
CA SER A 700 1.88 12.21 -17.17
C SER A 700 3.27 12.29 -16.56
N VAL A 701 3.68 13.51 -16.20
CA VAL A 701 4.95 13.78 -15.51
C VAL A 701 4.68 14.29 -14.10
N GLY A 702 5.16 13.57 -13.09
CA GLY A 702 4.99 13.93 -11.69
C GLY A 702 5.45 12.85 -10.70
N PRO A 703 5.48 13.15 -9.39
CA PRO A 703 5.82 12.18 -8.34
C PRO A 703 4.97 10.91 -8.38
N ASP A 704 3.67 11.03 -8.66
CA ASP A 704 2.75 9.88 -8.75
C ASP A 704 3.14 8.92 -9.90
N ALA A 705 3.55 9.45 -11.05
CA ALA A 705 4.04 8.64 -12.18
C ALA A 705 5.37 7.92 -11.83
N ILE A 706 6.26 8.57 -11.09
CA ILE A 706 7.51 7.96 -10.62
C ILE A 706 7.21 6.80 -9.66
N GLU A 707 6.31 7.00 -8.70
CA GLU A 707 5.89 5.95 -7.76
C GLU A 707 5.24 4.77 -8.50
N ALA A 708 4.38 5.05 -9.48
CA ALA A 708 3.76 4.02 -10.32
C ALA A 708 4.79 3.18 -11.08
N HIS A 709 5.80 3.81 -11.70
CA HIS A 709 6.91 3.11 -12.35
C HIS A 709 7.68 2.21 -11.38
N ASN A 710 7.96 2.69 -10.18
CA ASN A 710 8.67 1.91 -9.16
C ASN A 710 7.87 0.67 -8.74
N LYS A 711 6.55 0.81 -8.55
CA LYS A 711 5.65 -0.31 -8.23
C LYS A 711 5.67 -1.37 -9.34
N LEU A 712 5.60 -0.95 -10.60
CA LEU A 712 5.61 -1.85 -11.76
C LEU A 712 6.96 -2.57 -11.95
N LEU A 713 8.08 -1.83 -11.87
CA LEU A 713 9.43 -2.41 -11.95
C LEU A 713 9.67 -3.42 -10.84
N ASN A 714 9.33 -3.05 -9.60
CA ASN A 714 9.43 -3.96 -8.46
C ASN A 714 8.56 -5.19 -8.69
N LYS A 715 7.34 -5.04 -9.20
CA LYS A 715 6.47 -6.20 -9.41
C LYS A 715 6.98 -7.11 -10.53
N GLU A 716 7.54 -6.57 -11.61
CA GLU A 716 8.03 -7.40 -12.72
C GLU A 716 9.29 -8.19 -12.37
N PHE A 717 10.23 -7.57 -11.66
CA PHE A 717 11.54 -8.16 -11.41
C PHE A 717 11.68 -8.80 -10.02
N ASN A 718 10.81 -8.51 -9.06
CA ASN A 718 10.81 -9.16 -7.74
C ASN A 718 9.90 -10.40 -7.79
N ARG A 719 10.50 -11.58 -7.97
CA ARG A 719 9.81 -12.87 -8.05
C ARG A 719 9.71 -13.58 -6.71
#